data_AF-A0A1C4U8T0-F1
#
_entry.id   AF-A0A1C4U8T0-F1
#
_cell.length_a   1.000
_cell.length_b   1.000
_cell.length_c   1.000
_cell.angle_alpha   90.00
_cell.angle_beta   90.00
_cell.angle_gamma   90.00
#
_symmetry.space_group_name_H-M   'P 1'
#
loop_
_entity.id
_entity.type
_entity.pdbx_description
1 polymer ?
#
loop_
_entity_poly.entity_id
_entity_poly.type
_entity_poly.pdbx_seq_one_letter_code
_entity_poly.pdbx_strand_id
1 'polypeptide(L)'
;MSAQRSRRWGAALLGATIAAGLLGGASAQAVAGAQVVPDGSYRFSAKVTFGDLRACSGALVDPNWVVTAKSCFADGTASVAAGPPSRPSTVLVGRTDLTSTAGQQRGIASVAPHPDRDLVLARLSAPVTDVPPVTLATTAPAPTETLTVTGYGRTATEWVPDRLHQGAFAVQDVTAGSVGLLGASAGATLCKGDAGGPAFRDNAGTVELVAIASTSWQKGCLTETETRDGATATRVDDIGAWFREQLTDVQVFGVVLEPGTFVLRLTYHAIDSATGGVRATRTAAEPLPFSPKAMATLNADTILMNDGAGQLYRVDVTSMSPFTYAVTPIDTGWTHDKLVYDGYGSLYGIFAGSTLRRYTVTSSKPVKENLTAYTTVGSGFSLTELTSPGPGRILGTTSAGYLISYKINGVNSWSRSDLYTSGWGGSGSLVSPGGGLYLTFDPIDGLTRYRDANPFDGESADITVIGTDSIRGRWRYHQQVSARPWVGVVSVFGTRPDGRLSYTAVDPVTGSRRTILSAGTLGFSPKAMAVLNADTLLVTSTDGQLYRVDITGSDPLTFDKTGPLSGGWTHDRLAYDGNGSLYGIANSATLRRYTVTKPKPVYADITNAKTITGNFTLTSLAAPGPGRILGTTSTGKLLMYLIDAAGTWTAAEIGASGWADTTSLFSPGGGLYHKRVASGQVFTYLDASPFDGNGSDIKPHLANVNSTGWDPILSARPYDSWPDSTRRW
;
A
#
# COMPACT_ATOMS: atom_id res chain seq x y z
N MET A 1 43.39 31.28 -26.51
CA MET A 1 44.44 31.94 -27.31
C MET A 1 44.67 33.32 -26.72
N SER A 2 45.93 33.59 -26.43
CA SER A 2 46.46 34.70 -25.62
C SER A 2 46.41 36.06 -26.31
N ALA A 3 46.11 37.10 -25.53
CA ALA A 3 46.57 38.50 -25.61
C ALA A 3 45.49 39.42 -24.99
N GLN A 4 45.75 40.53 -24.32
CA GLN A 4 46.96 41.23 -23.93
C GLN A 4 46.53 42.32 -22.92
N ARG A 5 47.44 42.61 -21.99
CA ARG A 5 47.79 43.93 -21.43
C ARG A 5 46.97 45.13 -21.93
N SER A 6 46.60 46.02 -21.00
CA SER A 6 47.40 47.22 -20.72
C SER A 6 46.71 48.17 -19.74
N ARG A 7 47.54 48.74 -18.86
CA ARG A 7 47.22 49.74 -17.85
C ARG A 7 47.88 51.03 -18.33
N ARG A 8 47.13 52.12 -18.56
CA ARG A 8 47.68 53.48 -18.56
C ARG A 8 46.66 54.48 -18.02
N TRP A 9 47.16 55.28 -17.08
CA TRP A 9 46.50 56.38 -16.39
C TRP A 9 46.44 57.63 -17.28
N GLY A 10 45.45 58.49 -17.03
CA GLY A 10 45.42 59.83 -17.62
C GLY A 10 44.20 60.65 -17.20
N ALA A 11 44.43 61.50 -16.20
CA ALA A 11 43.85 62.83 -15.95
C ALA A 11 42.32 63.04 -15.86
N ALA A 12 41.94 63.57 -14.70
CA ALA A 12 40.64 64.15 -14.38
C ALA A 12 40.46 65.56 -14.96
N LEU A 13 39.22 65.94 -15.29
CA LEU A 13 38.65 67.27 -15.03
C LEU A 13 37.12 67.30 -15.23
N LEU A 14 36.43 67.44 -14.10
CA LEU A 14 35.20 68.20 -13.79
C LEU A 14 33.99 68.18 -14.75
N GLY A 15 32.92 67.54 -14.25
CA GLY A 15 31.52 67.85 -14.56
C GLY A 15 30.64 67.47 -13.37
N ALA A 16 30.22 68.45 -12.58
CA ALA A 16 29.38 68.27 -11.41
C ALA A 16 27.90 68.14 -11.81
N THR A 17 27.26 67.04 -11.43
CA THR A 17 25.79 66.92 -11.34
C THR A 17 25.42 66.47 -9.94
N ILE A 18 24.68 67.33 -9.25
CA ILE A 18 24.14 67.15 -7.92
C ILE A 18 23.08 66.04 -7.95
N ALA A 19 23.29 64.97 -7.19
CA ALA A 19 22.23 64.03 -6.83
C ALA A 19 22.20 63.92 -5.29
N ALA A 20 21.12 64.44 -4.72
CA ALA A 20 20.81 64.33 -3.31
C ALA A 20 20.54 62.86 -2.94
N GLY A 21 21.37 62.30 -2.06
CA GLY A 21 21.14 61.02 -1.39
C GLY A 21 20.94 61.26 0.10
N LEU A 22 19.69 61.32 0.53
CA LEU A 22 19.27 61.41 1.91
C LEU A 22 19.72 60.18 2.71
N LEU A 23 20.14 60.46 3.95
CA LEU A 23 20.32 59.51 5.04
C LEU A 23 19.06 58.67 5.25
N GLY A 24 19.18 57.36 5.06
CA GLY A 24 18.28 56.35 5.62
C GLY A 24 19.12 55.41 6.45
N GLY A 25 19.06 55.54 7.77
CA GLY A 25 19.74 54.66 8.70
C GLY A 25 19.30 53.22 8.46
N ALA A 26 20.25 52.36 8.09
CA ALA A 26 20.07 50.94 8.25
C ALA A 26 20.00 50.68 9.76
N SER A 27 18.78 50.53 10.27
CA SER A 27 18.58 49.84 11.54
C SER A 27 19.27 48.49 11.42
N ALA A 28 20.38 48.33 12.14
CA ALA A 28 20.94 47.03 12.44
C ALA A 28 19.88 46.26 13.24
N GLN A 29 19.00 45.56 12.52
CA GLN A 29 18.12 44.58 13.11
C GLN A 29 19.01 43.44 13.56
N ALA A 30 19.17 43.31 14.87
CA ALA A 30 19.76 42.14 15.48
C ALA A 30 18.93 40.91 15.05
N VAL A 31 19.42 40.16 14.06
CA VAL A 31 18.83 38.91 13.64
C VAL A 31 19.14 37.89 14.73
N ALA A 32 18.15 37.62 15.59
CA ALA A 32 18.24 36.53 16.54
C ALA A 32 17.80 35.23 15.85
N GLY A 33 18.80 34.43 15.44
CA GLY A 33 18.77 32.97 15.43
C GLY A 33 17.94 32.19 14.42
N ALA A 34 16.63 32.42 14.37
CA ALA A 34 15.72 31.69 13.50
C ALA A 34 15.10 32.66 12.48
N GLN A 35 15.33 32.39 11.21
CA GLN A 35 14.78 33.20 10.13
C GLN A 35 13.49 32.57 9.60
N VAL A 36 12.44 33.35 9.45
CA VAL A 36 11.21 32.91 8.79
C VAL A 36 11.53 32.54 7.35
N VAL A 37 11.09 31.36 6.92
CA VAL A 37 11.27 30.90 5.55
C VAL A 37 10.26 31.62 4.64
N PRO A 38 10.68 32.13 3.47
CA PRO A 38 9.76 32.68 2.46
C PRO A 38 8.81 31.62 1.89
N ASP A 39 7.63 32.05 1.44
CA ASP A 39 6.67 31.15 0.80
C ASP A 39 7.28 30.50 -0.46
N GLY A 40 7.07 29.20 -0.61
CA GLY A 40 7.57 28.43 -1.75
C GLY A 40 9.02 27.96 -1.63
N SER A 41 9.77 28.38 -0.60
CA SER A 41 11.11 27.85 -0.31
C SER A 41 11.07 26.56 0.52
N TYR A 42 12.05 25.68 0.30
CA TYR A 42 12.23 24.41 1.03
C TYR A 42 10.96 23.58 1.20
N ARG A 43 10.13 23.50 0.14
CA ARG A 43 8.81 22.83 0.15
C ARG A 43 8.87 21.35 0.56
N PHE A 44 10.03 20.71 0.45
CA PHE A 44 10.26 19.35 0.97
C PHE A 44 10.17 19.26 2.50
N SER A 45 10.31 20.36 3.23
CA SER A 45 10.22 20.40 4.70
C SER A 45 8.80 20.04 5.14
N ALA A 46 8.70 19.10 6.08
CA ALA A 46 7.47 18.49 6.50
C ALA A 46 7.19 18.75 7.99
N LYS A 47 5.92 18.98 8.34
CA LYS A 47 5.45 18.94 9.73
C LYS A 47 4.84 17.56 9.98
N VAL A 48 5.41 16.80 10.91
CA VAL A 48 4.96 15.46 11.28
C VAL A 48 4.19 15.55 12.59
N THR A 49 2.97 15.06 12.64
CA THR A 49 2.12 15.05 13.84
C THR A 49 1.83 13.61 14.26
N PHE A 50 2.14 13.26 15.51
CA PHE A 50 1.96 11.92 16.07
C PHE A 50 0.84 11.94 17.13
N GLY A 51 -0.39 11.65 16.70
CA GLY A 51 -1.59 11.87 17.49
C GLY A 51 -1.66 13.28 18.07
N ASP A 52 -2.26 13.41 19.25
CA ASP A 52 -2.25 14.64 20.03
C ASP A 52 -1.02 14.75 20.94
N LEU A 53 -0.03 13.84 20.80
CA LEU A 53 1.08 13.71 21.72
C LEU A 53 2.21 14.69 21.41
N ARG A 54 2.60 14.83 20.14
CA ARG A 54 3.68 15.73 19.73
C ARG A 54 3.63 16.07 18.24
N ALA A 55 4.28 17.20 17.92
CA ALA A 55 4.67 17.55 16.57
C ALA A 55 6.20 17.52 16.45
N CYS A 56 6.66 17.11 15.28
CA CYS A 56 8.04 17.06 14.84
C CYS A 56 8.17 17.70 13.46
N SER A 57 9.40 17.83 13.00
CA SER A 57 9.74 18.21 11.63
C SER A 57 10.17 16.98 10.82
N GLY A 58 10.34 17.12 9.51
CA GLY A 58 10.65 16.03 8.59
C GLY A 58 11.03 16.53 7.20
N ALA A 59 11.35 15.62 6.28
CA ALA A 59 11.56 15.94 4.87
C ALA A 59 10.96 14.91 3.91
N LEU A 60 10.28 15.39 2.87
CA LEU A 60 9.83 14.58 1.74
C LEU A 60 11.03 14.13 0.91
N VAL A 61 11.21 12.83 0.78
CA VAL A 61 12.37 12.19 0.14
C VAL A 61 11.97 11.24 -1.00
N ASP A 62 10.68 10.90 -1.09
CA ASP A 62 9.99 10.26 -2.22
C ASP A 62 8.53 10.76 -2.23
N PRO A 63 7.79 10.76 -3.35
CA PRO A 63 6.37 11.12 -3.36
C PRO A 63 5.54 10.40 -2.28
N ASN A 64 5.92 9.18 -1.88
CA ASN A 64 5.23 8.38 -0.87
C ASN A 64 5.94 8.34 0.49
N TRP A 65 7.05 9.04 0.68
CA TRP A 65 7.85 8.90 1.90
C TRP A 65 8.42 10.20 2.45
N VAL A 66 8.26 10.37 3.76
CA VAL A 66 8.92 11.40 4.55
C VAL A 66 9.93 10.74 5.49
N VAL A 67 11.12 11.30 5.61
CA VAL A 67 12.09 10.92 6.64
C VAL A 67 12.00 11.88 7.83
N THR A 68 12.11 11.34 9.04
CA THR A 68 12.12 12.09 10.30
C THR A 68 12.88 11.30 11.38
N ALA A 69 12.94 11.82 12.61
CA ALA A 69 13.56 11.12 13.73
C ALA A 69 12.66 9.97 14.23
N LYS A 70 13.24 8.81 14.55
CA LYS A 70 12.51 7.64 15.06
C LYS A 70 11.78 7.97 16.37
N SER A 71 12.42 8.77 17.22
CA SER A 71 11.88 9.31 18.47
C SER A 71 10.57 10.09 18.30
N CYS A 72 10.25 10.60 17.11
CA CYS A 72 8.98 11.28 16.84
C CYS A 72 7.76 10.36 16.92
N PHE A 73 7.93 9.04 16.76
CA PHE A 73 6.86 8.03 16.85
C PHE A 73 6.92 7.20 18.14
N ALA A 74 7.79 7.55 19.10
CA ALA A 74 7.89 6.83 20.36
C ALA A 74 6.74 7.23 21.32
N ASP A 75 5.98 6.25 21.80
CA ASP A 75 4.98 6.44 22.86
C ASP A 75 5.49 5.81 24.17
N GLY A 76 5.84 6.66 25.14
CA GLY A 76 6.55 6.24 26.35
C GLY A 76 7.94 5.66 26.04
N THR A 77 8.26 4.51 26.64
CA THR A 77 9.55 3.82 26.50
C THR A 77 9.52 2.68 25.48
N ALA A 78 8.39 2.46 24.81
CA ALA A 78 8.27 1.39 23.81
C ALA A 78 9.15 1.69 22.59
N SER A 79 9.80 0.66 22.05
CA SER A 79 10.51 0.78 20.78
C SER A 79 9.53 1.00 19.64
N VAL A 80 9.90 1.85 18.68
CA VAL A 80 9.13 2.02 17.45
C VAL A 80 9.33 0.77 16.59
N ALA A 81 8.25 0.03 16.37
CA ALA A 81 8.23 -1.14 15.49
C ALA A 81 7.89 -0.72 14.05
N ALA A 82 8.35 -1.52 13.07
CA ALA A 82 7.91 -1.35 11.69
C ALA A 82 6.42 -1.69 11.55
N GLY A 83 5.71 -0.96 10.69
CA GLY A 83 4.26 -1.14 10.48
C GLY A 83 3.46 0.14 10.77
N PRO A 84 2.13 0.06 10.94
CA PRO A 84 1.32 1.23 11.25
C PRO A 84 1.80 1.94 12.53
N PRO A 85 1.81 3.28 12.57
CA PRO A 85 2.14 4.00 13.80
C PRO A 85 1.13 3.67 14.91
N SER A 86 1.58 3.63 16.17
CA SER A 86 0.71 3.31 17.31
C SER A 86 -0.35 4.37 17.61
N ARG A 87 -0.26 5.55 16.98
CA ARG A 87 -1.26 6.62 17.02
C ARG A 87 -1.57 7.12 15.62
N PRO A 88 -2.80 7.62 15.36
CA PRO A 88 -3.13 8.33 14.13
C PRO A 88 -2.12 9.45 13.89
N SER A 89 -1.45 9.40 12.74
CA SER A 89 -0.35 10.30 12.44
C SER A 89 -0.55 10.93 11.08
N THR A 90 -0.19 12.20 10.98
CA THR A 90 -0.30 12.98 9.74
C THR A 90 1.01 13.67 9.42
N VAL A 91 1.19 13.97 8.15
CA VAL A 91 2.25 14.84 7.67
C VAL A 91 1.67 15.95 6.83
N LEU A 92 2.25 17.14 6.93
CA LEU A 92 1.97 18.27 6.05
C LEU A 92 3.26 18.66 5.34
N VAL A 93 3.21 18.69 4.01
CA VAL A 93 4.37 18.96 3.15
C VAL A 93 4.06 20.12 2.21
N GLY A 94 5.06 20.94 1.88
CA GLY A 94 4.93 22.03 0.92
C GLY A 94 4.21 23.27 1.43
N ARG A 95 4.08 23.43 2.76
CA ARG A 95 3.39 24.56 3.40
C ARG A 95 4.30 25.31 4.36
N THR A 96 4.80 26.47 3.94
CA THR A 96 5.62 27.36 4.77
C THR A 96 4.80 28.06 5.85
N ASP A 97 3.60 28.53 5.52
CA ASP A 97 2.65 29.19 6.44
C ASP A 97 1.51 28.24 6.79
N LEU A 98 1.45 27.77 8.03
CA LEU A 98 0.50 26.79 8.52
C LEU A 98 -0.95 27.31 8.55
N THR A 99 -1.15 28.63 8.50
CA THR A 99 -2.47 29.27 8.40
C THR A 99 -3.03 29.24 6.97
N SER A 100 -2.16 28.99 5.98
CA SER A 100 -2.54 28.88 4.56
C SER A 100 -3.10 27.50 4.20
N THR A 101 -3.65 27.40 2.99
CA THR A 101 -4.14 26.13 2.41
C THR A 101 -3.14 25.46 1.47
N ALA A 102 -1.92 25.99 1.31
CA ALA A 102 -0.92 25.49 0.39
C ALA A 102 -0.41 24.07 0.74
N GLY A 103 0.24 23.39 -0.19
CA GLY A 103 0.83 22.08 0.08
C GLY A 103 -0.20 20.97 0.32
N GLN A 104 0.25 19.85 0.88
CA GLN A 104 -0.53 18.62 0.94
C GLN A 104 -0.42 17.97 2.32
N GLN A 105 -1.56 17.67 2.93
CA GLN A 105 -1.65 16.87 4.14
C GLN A 105 -1.98 15.42 3.78
N ARG A 106 -1.27 14.48 4.42
CA ARG A 106 -1.45 13.03 4.25
C ARG A 106 -1.46 12.33 5.59
N GLY A 107 -2.19 11.22 5.68
CA GLY A 107 -2.02 10.27 6.76
C GLY A 107 -0.71 9.50 6.61
N ILE A 108 -0.19 8.98 7.71
CA ILE A 108 0.95 8.05 7.70
C ILE A 108 0.41 6.62 7.80
N ALA A 109 0.68 5.82 6.77
CA ALA A 109 0.18 4.45 6.66
C ALA A 109 1.06 3.45 7.41
N SER A 110 2.37 3.63 7.35
CA SER A 110 3.35 2.81 8.05
C SER A 110 4.63 3.58 8.32
N VAL A 111 5.41 3.08 9.27
CA VAL A 111 6.75 3.55 9.57
C VAL A 111 7.74 2.40 9.40
N ALA A 112 8.94 2.73 8.90
CA ALA A 112 10.09 1.85 8.79
C ALA A 112 11.23 2.46 9.61
N PRO A 113 11.40 2.07 10.88
CA PRO A 113 12.48 2.56 11.73
C PRO A 113 13.82 2.00 11.25
N HIS A 114 14.86 2.85 11.21
CA HIS A 114 16.22 2.38 11.01
C HIS A 114 16.66 1.57 12.24
N PRO A 115 17.30 0.40 12.06
CA PRO A 115 17.67 -0.48 13.18
C PRO A 115 18.56 0.26 14.20
N ASP A 116 19.62 0.90 13.71
CA ASP A 116 20.69 1.41 14.59
C ASP A 116 20.75 2.94 14.72
N ARG A 117 19.78 3.68 14.16
CA ARG A 117 19.80 5.15 14.14
C ARG A 117 18.48 5.73 14.62
N ASP A 118 18.51 6.97 15.14
CA ASP A 118 17.30 7.75 15.41
C ASP A 118 16.72 8.32 14.11
N LEU A 119 16.27 7.41 13.24
CA LEU A 119 15.77 7.71 11.90
C LEU A 119 14.61 6.78 11.57
N VAL A 120 13.60 7.31 10.89
CA VAL A 120 12.45 6.55 10.43
C VAL A 120 11.98 7.09 9.09
N LEU A 121 11.60 6.17 8.19
CA LEU A 121 10.84 6.50 7.00
C LEU A 121 9.36 6.31 7.30
N ALA A 122 8.57 7.35 7.08
CA ALA A 122 7.13 7.36 7.24
C ALA A 122 6.47 7.32 5.86
N ARG A 123 5.74 6.24 5.58
CA ARG A 123 5.01 6.06 4.33
C ARG A 123 3.69 6.82 4.35
N LEU A 124 3.42 7.57 3.30
CA LEU A 124 2.21 8.37 3.16
C LEU A 124 1.04 7.49 2.71
N SER A 125 -0.17 7.84 3.13
CA SER A 125 -1.41 7.18 2.72
C SER A 125 -1.73 7.35 1.23
N ALA A 126 -1.16 8.39 0.60
CA ALA A 126 -1.22 8.67 -0.83
C ALA A 126 -0.02 9.54 -1.23
N PRO A 127 0.46 9.48 -2.49
CA PRO A 127 1.60 10.27 -2.92
C PRO A 127 1.34 11.78 -2.84
N VAL A 128 2.43 12.53 -2.65
CA VAL A 128 2.54 13.98 -2.86
C VAL A 128 3.16 14.20 -4.24
N THR A 129 2.43 14.86 -5.14
CA THR A 129 2.78 14.93 -6.57
C THR A 129 3.25 16.31 -7.05
N ASP A 130 2.99 17.37 -6.27
CA ASP A 130 3.24 18.78 -6.62
C ASP A 130 4.37 19.43 -5.80
N VAL A 131 5.04 18.64 -4.97
CA VAL A 131 6.23 19.02 -4.19
C VAL A 131 7.39 18.11 -4.60
N PRO A 132 8.50 18.67 -5.10
CA PRO A 132 9.68 17.86 -5.39
C PRO A 132 10.31 17.35 -4.08
N PRO A 133 10.62 16.05 -3.97
CA PRO A 133 11.38 15.51 -2.84
C PRO A 133 12.82 16.02 -2.81
N VAL A 134 13.42 16.08 -1.63
CA VAL A 134 14.86 16.37 -1.47
C VAL A 134 15.69 15.10 -1.70
N THR A 135 16.80 15.23 -2.42
CA THR A 135 17.74 14.13 -2.65
C THR A 135 18.64 13.92 -1.44
N LEU A 136 18.89 12.66 -1.07
CA LEU A 136 19.88 12.35 -0.04
C LEU A 136 21.29 12.68 -0.55
N ALA A 137 22.10 13.30 0.30
CA ALA A 137 23.53 13.40 0.08
C ALA A 137 24.13 11.99 -0.02
N THR A 138 25.21 11.85 -0.78
CA THR A 138 26.00 10.61 -0.87
C THR A 138 27.40 10.76 -0.26
N THR A 139 27.68 11.95 0.29
CA THR A 139 28.95 12.33 0.88
C THR A 139 28.73 12.84 2.30
N ALA A 140 29.57 12.37 3.23
CA ALA A 140 29.54 12.79 4.62
C ALA A 140 29.68 14.32 4.76
N PRO A 141 29.11 14.93 5.82
CA PRO A 141 29.39 16.31 6.15
C PRO A 141 30.88 16.54 6.40
N ALA A 142 31.42 17.62 5.85
CA ALA A 142 32.79 18.02 6.14
C ALA A 142 32.85 18.71 7.52
N PRO A 143 33.94 18.55 8.29
CA PRO A 143 34.15 19.35 9.50
C PRO A 143 34.04 20.84 9.17
N THR A 144 33.37 21.62 10.02
CA THR A 144 33.12 23.07 9.85
C THR A 144 32.25 23.46 8.65
N GLU A 145 31.73 22.50 7.88
CA GLU A 145 30.68 22.76 6.89
C GLU A 145 29.49 23.45 7.57
N THR A 146 28.89 24.43 6.89
CA THR A 146 27.66 25.06 7.36
C THR A 146 26.47 24.44 6.65
N LEU A 147 25.56 23.87 7.44
CA LEU A 147 24.30 23.30 6.97
C LEU A 147 23.14 24.25 7.31
N THR A 148 22.11 24.23 6.48
CA THR A 148 20.83 24.88 6.80
C THR A 148 19.91 23.85 7.41
N VAL A 149 19.29 24.18 8.55
CA VAL A 149 18.24 23.34 9.15
C VAL A 149 16.93 24.08 9.09
N THR A 150 15.88 23.43 8.61
CA THR A 150 14.50 23.94 8.65
C THR A 150 13.65 23.13 9.63
N GLY A 151 12.66 23.79 10.25
CA GLY A 151 11.76 23.14 11.20
C GLY A 151 10.48 23.91 11.47
N TYR A 152 9.55 23.25 12.17
CA TYR A 152 8.31 23.82 12.71
C TYR A 152 8.29 23.78 14.25
N GLY A 153 9.45 23.57 14.87
CA GLY A 153 9.59 23.58 16.31
C GLY A 153 9.45 24.97 16.90
N ARG A 154 9.42 25.01 18.23
CA ARG A 154 9.41 26.22 19.05
C ARG A 154 10.57 27.15 18.68
N THR A 155 10.41 28.47 18.85
CA THR A 155 11.51 29.43 18.74
C THR A 155 11.93 29.98 20.11
N ALA A 156 12.86 30.93 20.14
CA ALA A 156 13.19 31.70 21.33
C ALA A 156 12.00 32.51 21.89
N THR A 157 10.98 32.79 21.07
CA THR A 157 9.88 33.71 21.42
C THR A 157 8.49 33.10 21.27
N GLU A 158 8.35 31.98 20.56
CA GLU A 158 7.05 31.42 20.20
C GLU A 158 6.96 29.92 20.48
N TRP A 159 5.88 29.49 21.17
CA TRP A 159 5.70 28.10 21.61
C TRP A 159 5.30 27.15 20.48
N VAL A 160 4.42 27.59 19.58
CA VAL A 160 3.99 26.86 18.36
C VAL A 160 4.03 27.82 17.18
N PRO A 161 5.13 27.86 16.41
CA PRO A 161 5.21 28.73 15.27
C PRO A 161 4.25 28.35 14.14
N ASP A 162 3.55 29.34 13.62
CA ASP A 162 2.69 29.19 12.45
C ASP A 162 3.49 29.20 11.13
N ARG A 163 4.79 29.51 11.16
CA ARG A 163 5.63 29.53 9.97
C ARG A 163 6.86 28.63 10.11
N LEU A 164 7.21 27.98 9.00
CA LEU A 164 8.50 27.30 8.84
C LEU A 164 9.62 28.33 9.05
N HIS A 165 10.60 27.93 9.85
CA HIS A 165 11.80 28.71 10.12
C HIS A 165 13.06 27.92 9.79
N GLN A 166 14.16 28.65 9.66
CA GLN A 166 15.47 28.09 9.35
C GLN A 166 16.58 28.68 10.23
N GLY A 167 17.67 27.93 10.37
CA GLY A 167 18.92 28.40 10.97
C GLY A 167 20.14 27.79 10.28
N ALA A 168 21.27 28.50 10.35
CA ALA A 168 22.56 28.00 9.89
C ALA A 168 23.32 27.32 11.03
N PHE A 169 23.87 26.13 10.78
CA PHE A 169 24.55 25.31 11.77
C PHE A 169 25.91 24.83 11.26
N ALA A 170 26.96 25.06 12.03
CA ALA A 170 28.30 24.57 11.75
C ALA A 170 28.46 23.13 12.28
N VAL A 171 28.96 22.25 11.41
CA VAL A 171 29.33 20.87 11.76
C VAL A 171 30.50 20.88 12.74
N GLN A 172 30.31 20.24 13.90
CA GLN A 172 31.32 20.12 14.96
C GLN A 172 32.08 18.80 14.87
N ASP A 173 31.37 17.70 15.09
CA ASP A 173 31.90 16.35 15.09
C ASP A 173 31.09 15.44 14.17
N VAL A 174 31.77 14.52 13.48
CA VAL A 174 31.16 13.56 12.55
C VAL A 174 31.51 12.16 13.04
N THR A 175 30.52 11.39 13.46
CA THR A 175 30.68 9.98 13.88
C THR A 175 30.01 9.06 12.87
N ALA A 176 30.11 7.74 13.04
CA ALA A 176 29.61 6.76 12.07
C ALA A 176 28.13 6.96 11.68
N GLY A 177 27.25 7.37 12.60
CA GLY A 177 25.82 7.55 12.33
C GLY A 177 25.25 8.92 12.67
N SER A 178 26.04 9.81 13.29
CA SER A 178 25.58 11.12 13.75
C SER A 178 26.55 12.23 13.41
N VAL A 179 26.04 13.45 13.46
CA VAL A 179 26.79 14.69 13.32
C VAL A 179 26.38 15.66 14.44
N GLY A 180 27.37 16.28 15.09
CA GLY A 180 27.18 17.38 16.01
C GLY A 180 27.00 18.70 15.26
N LEU A 181 26.01 19.48 15.67
CA LEU A 181 25.65 20.76 15.06
C LEU A 181 25.69 21.86 16.13
N LEU A 182 26.27 23.00 15.78
CA LEU A 182 26.25 24.20 16.62
C LEU A 182 25.75 25.38 15.79
N GLY A 183 24.93 26.26 16.37
CA GLY A 183 24.46 27.46 15.68
C GLY A 183 25.61 28.28 15.11
N ALA A 184 25.60 28.51 13.80
CA ALA A 184 26.61 29.33 13.11
C ALA A 184 26.38 30.84 13.30
N SER A 185 25.25 31.22 13.91
CA SER A 185 24.89 32.61 14.24
C SER A 185 24.25 32.69 15.63
N ALA A 186 24.31 33.87 16.23
CA ALA A 186 23.77 34.09 17.57
C ALA A 186 22.25 33.80 17.61
N GLY A 187 21.85 32.91 18.51
CA GLY A 187 20.45 32.48 18.68
C GLY A 187 20.02 31.32 17.77
N ALA A 188 20.86 30.85 16.85
CA ALA A 188 20.53 29.68 16.04
C ALA A 188 20.61 28.42 16.91
N THR A 189 19.46 27.85 17.21
CA THR A 189 19.31 26.69 18.10
C THR A 189 18.20 25.80 17.57
N LEU A 190 18.22 24.52 17.95
CA LEU A 190 17.13 23.59 17.66
C LEU A 190 16.31 23.36 18.92
N CYS A 191 15.00 23.51 18.82
CA CYS A 191 14.08 23.43 19.94
C CYS A 191 13.14 22.23 19.83
N LYS A 192 12.32 22.02 20.86
CA LYS A 192 11.22 21.04 20.85
C LYS A 192 10.34 21.27 19.62
N GLY A 193 10.16 20.22 18.83
CA GLY A 193 9.44 20.22 17.55
C GLY A 193 10.33 20.33 16.31
N ASP A 194 11.61 20.70 16.46
CA ASP A 194 12.60 20.64 15.36
C ASP A 194 13.21 19.27 15.17
N ALA A 195 13.05 18.38 16.16
CA ALA A 195 13.39 16.97 16.00
C ALA A 195 12.76 16.43 14.71
N GLY A 196 13.57 15.75 13.90
CA GLY A 196 13.21 15.27 12.57
C GLY A 196 13.44 16.26 11.43
N GLY A 197 13.76 17.54 11.71
CA GLY A 197 13.98 18.57 10.68
C GLY A 197 15.19 18.28 9.79
N PRO A 198 15.13 18.61 8.49
CA PRO A 198 16.23 18.36 7.57
C PRO A 198 17.37 19.34 7.76
N ALA A 199 18.57 18.81 7.94
CA ALA A 199 19.82 19.53 7.78
C ALA A 199 20.36 19.26 6.36
N PHE A 200 20.48 20.30 5.55
CA PHE A 200 20.85 20.18 4.14
C PHE A 200 21.93 21.17 3.73
N ARG A 201 22.62 20.84 2.64
CA ARG A 201 23.58 21.71 1.95
C ARG A 201 23.01 22.16 0.61
N ASP A 202 23.49 23.30 0.14
CA ASP A 202 23.23 23.78 -1.22
C ASP A 202 24.52 23.62 -2.05
N ASN A 203 24.47 22.73 -3.02
CA ASN A 203 25.55 22.48 -3.98
C ASN A 203 25.18 23.12 -5.32
N ALA A 204 25.51 24.40 -5.49
CA ALA A 204 25.31 25.17 -6.72
C ALA A 204 23.85 25.16 -7.21
N GLY A 205 22.90 25.34 -6.29
CA GLY A 205 21.46 25.34 -6.54
C GLY A 205 20.80 23.97 -6.39
N THR A 206 21.59 22.90 -6.16
CA THR A 206 21.06 21.57 -5.86
C THR A 206 21.09 21.33 -4.36
N VAL A 207 19.91 21.21 -3.75
CA VAL A 207 19.79 20.93 -2.32
C VAL A 207 19.94 19.43 -2.05
N GLU A 208 20.86 19.07 -1.16
CA GLU A 208 21.07 17.70 -0.71
C GLU A 208 20.83 17.57 0.79
N LEU A 209 20.01 16.60 1.19
CA LEU A 209 19.76 16.26 2.59
C LEU A 209 20.99 15.56 3.19
N VAL A 210 21.59 16.14 4.23
CA VAL A 210 22.84 15.67 4.85
C VAL A 210 22.56 14.92 6.15
N ALA A 211 21.63 15.42 6.96
CA ALA A 211 21.26 14.82 8.23
C ALA A 211 19.83 15.17 8.64
N ILE A 212 19.32 14.47 9.66
CA ILE A 212 18.01 14.70 10.28
C ILE A 212 18.21 15.06 11.74
N ALA A 213 17.72 16.22 12.17
CA ALA A 213 17.84 16.69 13.55
C ALA A 213 17.27 15.63 14.53
N SER A 214 17.96 15.38 15.64
CA SER A 214 17.55 14.39 16.64
C SER A 214 17.38 15.05 18.00
N THR A 215 18.46 15.30 18.74
CA THR A 215 18.40 15.90 20.10
C THR A 215 19.11 17.25 20.14
N SER A 216 18.75 18.09 21.10
CA SER A 216 19.38 19.40 21.31
C SER A 216 19.33 19.78 22.79
N TRP A 217 20.33 20.53 23.25
CA TRP A 217 20.36 21.08 24.61
C TRP A 217 19.31 22.16 24.87
N GLN A 218 18.60 22.65 23.85
CA GLN A 218 17.51 23.63 24.00
C GLN A 218 17.93 25.02 24.49
N LYS A 219 19.23 25.34 24.50
CA LYS A 219 19.71 26.68 24.87
C LYS A 219 19.09 27.74 23.96
N GLY A 220 18.53 28.77 24.57
CA GLY A 220 17.89 29.88 23.85
C GLY A 220 16.48 29.60 23.37
N CYS A 221 15.93 28.41 23.60
CA CYS A 221 14.52 28.11 23.33
C CYS A 221 13.60 28.74 24.38
N LEU A 222 12.37 29.09 23.96
CA LEU A 222 11.39 29.69 24.88
C LEU A 222 11.16 28.79 26.11
N THR A 223 11.24 29.41 27.29
CA THR A 223 11.12 28.81 28.63
C THR A 223 12.21 27.80 29.03
N GLU A 224 13.33 27.73 28.32
CA GLU A 224 14.44 26.82 28.65
C GLU A 224 15.60 27.62 29.27
N THR A 225 16.17 27.11 30.37
CA THR A 225 17.28 27.77 31.10
C THR A 225 18.62 27.07 30.91
N GLU A 226 18.69 26.07 30.03
CA GLU A 226 19.92 25.34 29.73
C GLU A 226 20.96 26.26 29.08
N THR A 227 22.22 26.10 29.49
CA THR A 227 23.35 26.91 29.03
C THR A 227 24.26 26.18 28.04
N ARG A 228 24.22 24.84 28.03
CA ARG A 228 24.93 24.01 27.06
C ARG A 228 24.33 24.20 25.69
N ASP A 229 25.18 24.31 24.69
CA ASP A 229 24.80 24.60 23.31
C ASP A 229 25.03 23.38 22.42
N GLY A 230 24.36 23.39 21.28
CA GLY A 230 24.50 22.38 20.26
C GLY A 230 23.40 21.33 20.24
N ALA A 231 23.40 20.60 19.14
CA ALA A 231 22.44 19.58 18.80
C ALA A 231 23.15 18.39 18.14
N THR A 232 22.46 17.26 18.08
CA THR A 232 22.88 16.09 17.32
C THR A 232 21.86 15.84 16.20
N ALA A 233 22.37 15.45 15.04
CA ALA A 233 21.57 15.02 13.91
C ALA A 233 22.06 13.65 13.41
N THR A 234 21.15 12.87 12.86
CA THR A 234 21.42 11.56 12.27
C THR A 234 21.84 11.72 10.82
N ARG A 235 23.02 11.19 10.44
CA ARG A 235 23.53 11.23 9.07
C ARG A 235 22.71 10.39 8.11
N VAL A 236 22.60 10.83 6.84
CA VAL A 236 21.91 10.08 5.77
C VAL A 236 22.79 9.69 4.58
N ASP A 237 24.08 10.01 4.59
CA ASP A 237 24.95 9.83 3.42
C ASP A 237 25.28 8.36 3.09
N ASP A 238 25.25 7.49 4.09
CA ASP A 238 25.62 6.07 3.99
C ASP A 238 24.41 5.11 4.14
N ILE A 239 23.20 5.64 4.27
CA ILE A 239 21.97 4.82 4.39
C ILE A 239 21.29 4.55 3.06
N GLY A 240 21.88 4.96 1.93
CA GLY A 240 21.26 4.86 0.61
C GLY A 240 20.80 3.44 0.23
N ALA A 241 21.43 2.39 0.77
CA ALA A 241 20.97 1.01 0.61
C ALA A 241 19.66 0.75 1.37
N TRP A 242 19.61 1.07 2.67
CA TRP A 242 18.42 0.94 3.49
C TRP A 242 17.25 1.80 2.96
N PHE A 243 17.56 3.05 2.58
CA PHE A 243 16.58 3.98 2.01
C PHE A 243 15.92 3.40 0.75
N ARG A 244 16.73 2.99 -0.24
CA ARG A 244 16.22 2.42 -1.50
C ARG A 244 15.46 1.12 -1.27
N GLU A 245 15.84 0.30 -0.29
CA GLU A 245 15.10 -0.91 0.09
C GLU A 245 13.68 -0.58 0.56
N GLN A 246 13.52 0.45 1.39
CA GLN A 246 12.19 0.87 1.86
C GLN A 246 11.31 1.45 0.73
N LEU A 247 11.92 2.06 -0.28
CA LEU A 247 11.19 2.59 -1.45
C LEU A 247 10.77 1.53 -2.46
N THR A 248 11.20 0.28 -2.30
CA THR A 248 10.77 -0.80 -3.21
C THR A 248 9.36 -1.28 -2.89
N ASP A 249 8.63 -1.63 -3.94
CA ASP A 249 7.28 -2.17 -3.85
C ASP A 249 7.22 -3.67 -4.16
N VAL A 250 8.32 -4.27 -4.62
CA VAL A 250 8.41 -5.72 -4.86
C VAL A 250 9.47 -6.35 -3.97
N GLN A 251 9.03 -7.31 -3.15
CA GLN A 251 9.89 -8.13 -2.31
C GLN A 251 9.88 -9.56 -2.83
N VAL A 252 11.05 -10.12 -3.06
CA VAL A 252 11.22 -11.47 -3.59
C VAL A 252 12.14 -12.25 -2.68
N PHE A 253 11.64 -13.36 -2.18
CA PHE A 253 12.46 -14.35 -1.49
C PHE A 253 12.83 -15.45 -2.46
N GLY A 254 14.00 -16.05 -2.25
CA GLY A 254 14.41 -17.18 -3.05
C GLY A 254 15.46 -18.02 -2.37
N VAL A 255 15.81 -19.13 -3.01
CA VAL A 255 16.84 -20.06 -2.53
C VAL A 255 17.93 -20.14 -3.57
N VAL A 256 19.15 -19.81 -3.16
CA VAL A 256 20.34 -19.87 -4.01
C VAL A 256 21.20 -21.07 -3.62
N LEU A 257 21.68 -21.80 -4.62
CA LEU A 257 22.74 -22.78 -4.45
C LEU A 257 24.10 -22.08 -4.47
N GLU A 258 24.90 -22.27 -3.41
CA GLU A 258 26.28 -21.77 -3.40
C GLU A 258 27.09 -22.46 -4.51
N PRO A 259 27.70 -21.70 -5.44
CA PRO A 259 28.41 -22.28 -6.58
C PRO A 259 29.51 -23.26 -6.15
N GLY A 260 29.48 -24.47 -6.73
CA GLY A 260 30.47 -25.51 -6.43
C GLY A 260 30.23 -26.28 -5.13
N THR A 261 29.10 -26.05 -4.45
CA THR A 261 28.73 -26.75 -3.21
C THR A 261 27.32 -27.35 -3.32
N PHE A 262 26.87 -28.02 -2.24
CA PHE A 262 25.47 -28.43 -2.05
C PHE A 262 24.75 -27.56 -1.01
N VAL A 263 25.32 -26.41 -0.64
CA VAL A 263 24.78 -25.52 0.39
C VAL A 263 23.72 -24.62 -0.22
N LEU A 264 22.51 -24.65 0.36
CA LEU A 264 21.38 -23.81 -0.04
C LEU A 264 21.21 -22.67 0.96
N ARG A 265 21.01 -21.45 0.46
CA ARG A 265 20.81 -20.26 1.30
C ARG A 265 19.54 -19.52 0.93
N LEU A 266 18.87 -19.00 1.96
CA LEU A 266 17.78 -18.07 1.77
C LEU A 266 18.32 -16.73 1.26
N THR A 267 17.63 -16.15 0.30
CA THR A 267 17.91 -14.84 -0.28
C THR A 267 16.68 -13.94 -0.21
N TYR A 268 16.93 -12.65 -0.12
CA TYR A 268 15.93 -11.59 -0.18
C TYR A 268 16.36 -10.54 -1.20
N HIS A 269 15.42 -10.12 -2.04
CA HIS A 269 15.61 -9.09 -3.04
C HIS A 269 14.51 -8.04 -2.94
N ALA A 270 14.94 -6.79 -2.85
CA ALA A 270 14.08 -5.61 -2.94
C ALA A 270 14.18 -5.05 -4.36
N ILE A 271 13.07 -5.03 -5.09
CA ILE A 271 13.02 -4.65 -6.51
C ILE A 271 12.05 -3.48 -6.66
N ASP A 272 12.50 -2.46 -7.36
CA ASP A 272 11.66 -1.34 -7.79
C ASP A 272 10.83 -1.78 -9.01
N SER A 273 9.51 -1.85 -8.89
CA SER A 273 8.64 -2.33 -9.98
C SER A 273 8.71 -1.48 -11.24
N ALA A 274 8.98 -0.18 -11.11
CA ALA A 274 8.96 0.80 -12.19
C ALA A 274 10.25 0.78 -13.01
N THR A 275 11.40 0.61 -12.36
CA THR A 275 12.71 0.58 -13.03
C THR A 275 13.28 -0.82 -13.18
N GLY A 276 12.82 -1.80 -12.39
CA GLY A 276 13.38 -3.15 -12.32
C GLY A 276 14.68 -3.22 -11.52
N GLY A 277 15.19 -2.07 -11.06
CA GLY A 277 16.44 -2.02 -10.33
C GLY A 277 16.34 -2.80 -9.03
N VAL A 278 17.23 -3.79 -8.87
CA VAL A 278 17.43 -4.48 -7.59
C VAL A 278 18.10 -3.51 -6.63
N ARG A 279 17.34 -3.05 -5.63
CA ARG A 279 17.78 -2.04 -4.65
C ARG A 279 18.51 -2.65 -3.47
N ALA A 280 18.16 -3.88 -3.09
CA ALA A 280 18.87 -4.66 -2.10
C ALA A 280 18.88 -6.14 -2.50
N THR A 281 20.01 -6.79 -2.26
CA THR A 281 20.13 -8.26 -2.25
C THR A 281 20.73 -8.64 -0.91
N ARG A 282 20.12 -9.60 -0.23
CA ARG A 282 20.64 -10.17 1.01
C ARG A 282 20.65 -11.67 0.91
N THR A 283 21.68 -12.29 1.47
CA THR A 283 21.86 -13.73 1.54
C THR A 283 22.13 -14.09 2.98
N ALA A 284 21.41 -15.09 3.49
CA ALA A 284 21.54 -15.49 4.87
C ALA A 284 22.89 -16.16 5.12
N ALA A 285 23.54 -15.79 6.23
CA ALA A 285 24.83 -16.37 6.63
C ALA A 285 24.69 -17.84 7.08
N GLU A 286 23.51 -18.23 7.56
CA GLU A 286 23.20 -19.61 7.90
C GLU A 286 22.61 -20.38 6.70
N PRO A 287 23.01 -21.64 6.46
CA PRO A 287 22.38 -22.51 5.47
C PRO A 287 20.93 -22.87 5.81
N LEU A 288 20.13 -23.19 4.80
CA LEU A 288 18.84 -23.83 5.00
C LEU A 288 19.07 -25.26 5.53
N PRO A 289 18.36 -25.68 6.60
CA PRO A 289 18.58 -27.01 7.19
C PRO A 289 17.90 -28.15 6.41
N PHE A 290 17.27 -27.84 5.27
CA PHE A 290 16.57 -28.79 4.40
C PHE A 290 16.65 -28.34 2.94
N SER A 291 16.37 -29.25 2.01
CA SER A 291 16.29 -28.94 0.58
C SER A 291 14.84 -28.63 0.17
N PRO A 292 14.50 -27.35 -0.09
CA PRO A 292 13.16 -26.94 -0.47
C PRO A 292 12.79 -27.45 -1.87
N LYS A 293 11.60 -28.02 -1.98
CA LYS A 293 11.00 -28.49 -3.22
C LYS A 293 10.01 -27.47 -3.82
N ALA A 294 9.27 -26.76 -2.97
CA ALA A 294 8.43 -25.64 -3.37
C ALA A 294 8.35 -24.59 -2.25
N MET A 295 7.99 -23.36 -2.62
CA MET A 295 8.01 -22.18 -1.75
C MET A 295 6.80 -21.28 -2.02
N ALA A 296 6.21 -20.71 -0.97
CA ALA A 296 5.26 -19.59 -1.06
C ALA A 296 5.52 -18.55 0.03
N THR A 297 5.77 -17.31 -0.37
CA THR A 297 5.88 -16.17 0.56
C THR A 297 4.48 -15.70 0.96
N LEU A 298 4.20 -15.63 2.26
CA LEU A 298 2.88 -15.18 2.75
C LEU A 298 2.84 -13.67 2.96
N ASN A 299 3.90 -13.11 3.56
CA ASN A 299 3.98 -11.71 3.96
C ASN A 299 5.45 -11.27 4.07
N ALA A 300 5.72 -10.18 4.81
CA ALA A 300 7.05 -9.59 4.95
C ALA A 300 8.06 -10.49 5.68
N ASP A 301 7.58 -11.37 6.56
CA ASP A 301 8.42 -12.11 7.49
C ASP A 301 8.12 -13.62 7.53
N THR A 302 7.19 -14.12 6.73
CA THR A 302 6.74 -15.52 6.80
C THR A 302 6.73 -16.17 5.41
N ILE A 303 7.45 -17.29 5.30
CA ILE A 303 7.54 -18.10 4.07
C ILE A 303 7.19 -19.55 4.40
N LEU A 304 6.43 -20.21 3.54
CA LEU A 304 6.16 -21.64 3.62
C LEU A 304 7.02 -22.39 2.61
N MET A 305 7.65 -23.47 3.03
CA MET A 305 8.42 -24.35 2.14
C MET A 305 8.18 -25.80 2.49
N ASN A 306 7.95 -26.65 1.49
CA ASN A 306 8.00 -28.10 1.69
C ASN A 306 9.28 -28.70 1.10
N ASP A 307 9.78 -29.75 1.73
CA ASP A 307 10.91 -30.53 1.22
C ASP A 307 10.44 -31.71 0.33
N GLY A 308 11.42 -32.48 -0.17
CA GLY A 308 11.17 -33.67 -0.98
C GLY A 308 10.59 -34.86 -0.21
N ALA A 309 10.74 -34.90 1.11
CA ALA A 309 10.18 -35.94 1.97
C ALA A 309 8.71 -35.65 2.36
N GLY A 310 8.23 -34.45 2.07
CA GLY A 310 6.87 -34.02 2.36
C GLY A 310 6.70 -33.31 3.70
N GLN A 311 7.78 -32.86 4.34
CA GLN A 311 7.70 -32.00 5.52
C GLN A 311 7.47 -30.55 5.07
N LEU A 312 6.46 -29.90 5.65
CA LEU A 312 6.22 -28.46 5.53
C LEU A 312 6.90 -27.72 6.68
N TYR A 313 7.58 -26.64 6.34
CA TYR A 313 8.23 -25.72 7.26
C TYR A 313 7.65 -24.32 7.11
N ARG A 314 7.49 -23.62 8.23
CA ARG A 314 7.38 -22.16 8.28
C ARG A 314 8.77 -21.59 8.51
N VAL A 315 9.19 -20.67 7.65
CA VAL A 315 10.45 -19.92 7.76
C VAL A 315 10.10 -18.48 8.11
N ASP A 316 10.46 -18.08 9.32
CA ASP A 316 10.20 -16.76 9.88
C ASP A 316 11.45 -15.88 9.74
N VAL A 317 11.41 -14.81 8.95
CA VAL A 317 12.50 -13.83 8.85
C VAL A 317 12.56 -13.03 10.15
N THR A 318 13.66 -13.15 10.89
CA THR A 318 13.82 -12.54 12.21
C THR A 318 14.55 -11.19 12.15
N SER A 319 15.42 -11.01 11.17
CA SER A 319 16.03 -9.72 10.87
C SER A 319 16.31 -9.63 9.38
N MET A 320 16.18 -8.42 8.86
CA MET A 320 16.56 -8.10 7.50
C MET A 320 18.04 -7.68 7.44
N SER A 321 18.64 -7.16 8.51
CA SER A 321 20.06 -6.80 8.57
C SER A 321 20.64 -7.05 9.98
N PRO A 322 21.53 -8.05 10.18
CA PRO A 322 21.89 -9.09 9.21
C PRO A 322 20.66 -9.92 8.79
N PHE A 323 20.70 -10.53 7.60
CA PHE A 323 19.56 -11.32 7.12
C PHE A 323 19.53 -12.69 7.82
N THR A 324 18.60 -12.85 8.75
CA THR A 324 18.45 -14.03 9.62
C THR A 324 17.02 -14.54 9.62
N TYR A 325 16.86 -15.83 9.91
CA TYR A 325 15.56 -16.47 9.97
C TYR A 325 15.52 -17.60 11.01
N ALA A 326 14.31 -18.03 11.36
CA ALA A 326 14.03 -19.22 12.15
C ALA A 326 13.19 -20.21 11.32
N VAL A 327 13.43 -21.51 11.48
CA VAL A 327 12.71 -22.58 10.77
C VAL A 327 11.89 -23.37 11.77
N THR A 328 10.60 -23.53 11.51
CA THR A 328 9.68 -24.33 12.32
C THR A 328 9.00 -25.38 11.44
N PRO A 329 9.20 -26.68 11.67
CA PRO A 329 8.38 -27.72 11.03
C PRO A 329 6.93 -27.58 11.50
N ILE A 330 5.96 -27.56 10.57
CA ILE A 330 4.55 -27.35 10.91
C ILE A 330 3.61 -28.49 10.52
N ASP A 331 3.87 -29.24 9.43
CA ASP A 331 3.01 -30.36 9.02
C ASP A 331 3.74 -31.35 8.09
N THR A 332 3.18 -32.54 7.89
CA THR A 332 3.75 -33.61 7.04
C THR A 332 2.80 -33.98 5.90
N GLY A 333 3.30 -34.64 4.85
CA GLY A 333 2.51 -35.06 3.68
C GLY A 333 2.40 -34.01 2.57
N TRP A 334 3.17 -32.93 2.67
CA TRP A 334 3.22 -31.83 1.71
C TRP A 334 4.19 -32.15 0.57
N THR A 335 3.75 -32.94 -0.40
CA THR A 335 4.59 -33.41 -1.52
C THR A 335 4.52 -32.53 -2.77
N HIS A 336 4.06 -31.28 -2.63
CA HIS A 336 3.87 -30.34 -3.74
C HIS A 336 5.17 -30.04 -4.50
N ASP A 337 5.07 -29.92 -5.83
CA ASP A 337 6.13 -29.49 -6.74
C ASP A 337 6.16 -27.97 -6.91
N LYS A 338 5.04 -27.31 -6.62
CA LYS A 338 4.84 -25.85 -6.70
C LYS A 338 3.89 -25.41 -5.60
N LEU A 339 4.15 -24.21 -5.05
CA LEU A 339 3.28 -23.54 -4.10
C LEU A 339 3.15 -22.07 -4.49
N VAL A 340 1.99 -21.47 -4.26
CA VAL A 340 1.82 -20.01 -4.32
C VAL A 340 0.72 -19.56 -3.37
N TYR A 341 0.90 -18.41 -2.73
CA TYR A 341 -0.13 -17.74 -1.94
C TYR A 341 -0.66 -16.53 -2.70
N ASP A 342 -1.98 -16.36 -2.71
CA ASP A 342 -2.64 -15.26 -3.44
C ASP A 342 -2.62 -13.92 -2.71
N GLY A 343 -2.25 -13.91 -1.43
CA GLY A 343 -2.27 -12.72 -0.58
C GLY A 343 -3.58 -12.49 0.20
N TYR A 344 -4.61 -13.31 -0.01
CA TYR A 344 -5.94 -13.12 0.57
C TYR A 344 -6.54 -14.42 1.12
N GLY A 345 -5.67 -15.30 1.61
CA GLY A 345 -6.07 -16.46 2.37
C GLY A 345 -6.10 -17.77 1.59
N SER A 346 -5.79 -17.79 0.28
CA SER A 346 -5.66 -19.06 -0.46
C SER A 346 -4.21 -19.39 -0.78
N LEU A 347 -3.77 -20.56 -0.30
CA LEU A 347 -2.51 -21.18 -0.71
C LEU A 347 -2.83 -22.28 -1.73
N TYR A 348 -2.21 -22.21 -2.89
CA TYR A 348 -2.35 -23.17 -3.97
C TYR A 348 -1.11 -24.03 -4.05
N GLY A 349 -1.30 -25.32 -4.32
CA GLY A 349 -0.20 -26.26 -4.49
C GLY A 349 -0.46 -27.28 -5.59
N ILE A 350 0.52 -27.51 -6.45
CA ILE A 350 0.47 -28.54 -7.50
C ILE A 350 1.32 -29.72 -7.07
N PHE A 351 0.75 -30.93 -7.13
CA PHE A 351 1.44 -32.19 -6.85
C PHE A 351 2.08 -32.76 -8.11
N ALA A 352 3.02 -33.69 -7.90
CA ALA A 352 3.46 -34.60 -8.95
C ALA A 352 2.25 -35.29 -9.59
N GLY A 353 2.13 -35.17 -10.92
CA GLY A 353 0.94 -35.60 -11.67
C GLY A 353 -0.10 -34.50 -11.93
N SER A 354 0.27 -33.23 -11.81
CA SER A 354 -0.51 -32.07 -12.28
C SER A 354 -1.86 -31.88 -11.57
N THR A 355 -1.97 -32.33 -10.32
CA THR A 355 -3.18 -32.12 -9.48
C THR A 355 -3.02 -30.85 -8.66
N LEU A 356 -3.97 -29.93 -8.76
CA LEU A 356 -4.01 -28.70 -7.98
C LEU A 356 -4.86 -28.87 -6.72
N ARG A 357 -4.30 -28.49 -5.57
CA ARG A 357 -5.05 -28.27 -4.33
C ARG A 357 -5.01 -26.81 -3.92
N ARG A 358 -6.05 -26.37 -3.22
CA ARG A 358 -6.12 -25.08 -2.55
C ARG A 358 -6.35 -25.29 -1.06
N TYR A 359 -5.63 -24.57 -0.23
CA TYR A 359 -5.72 -24.55 1.23
C TYR A 359 -6.13 -23.15 1.68
N THR A 360 -6.89 -23.08 2.77
CA THR A 360 -7.18 -21.81 3.44
C THR A 360 -6.09 -21.50 4.45
N VAL A 361 -5.56 -20.28 4.43
CA VAL A 361 -4.59 -19.74 5.38
C VAL A 361 -5.29 -18.74 6.30
N THR A 362 -5.37 -19.07 7.59
CA THR A 362 -6.15 -18.28 8.59
C THR A 362 -5.30 -17.47 9.57
N SER A 363 -3.97 -17.50 9.41
CA SER A 363 -3.02 -16.82 10.29
C SER A 363 -1.85 -16.29 9.46
N SER A 364 -1.30 -15.14 9.86
CA SER A 364 -0.09 -14.58 9.25
C SER A 364 1.16 -15.41 9.56
N LYS A 365 1.15 -16.18 10.65
CA LYS A 365 2.19 -17.15 11.02
C LYS A 365 1.54 -18.52 11.23
N PRO A 366 1.15 -19.22 10.15
CA PRO A 366 0.32 -20.41 10.27
C PRO A 366 1.05 -21.55 10.97
N VAL A 367 0.30 -22.30 11.76
CA VAL A 367 0.59 -23.68 12.16
C VAL A 367 -0.33 -24.64 11.38
N LYS A 368 -0.23 -25.95 11.62
CA LYS A 368 -1.04 -26.96 10.92
C LYS A 368 -2.54 -26.63 10.90
N GLU A 369 -3.08 -26.22 12.05
CA GLU A 369 -4.50 -25.91 12.24
C GLU A 369 -4.91 -24.63 11.50
N ASN A 370 -3.97 -23.85 10.97
CA ASN A 370 -4.26 -22.68 10.16
C ASN A 370 -4.27 -22.93 8.66
N LEU A 371 -3.81 -24.12 8.23
CA LEU A 371 -3.78 -24.58 6.83
C LEU A 371 -4.89 -25.61 6.61
N THR A 372 -6.13 -25.13 6.59
CA THR A 372 -7.32 -26.00 6.68
C THR A 372 -8.08 -26.09 5.37
N ALA A 373 -9.05 -27.02 5.35
CA ALA A 373 -10.05 -27.14 4.30
C ALA A 373 -9.43 -27.28 2.90
N TYR A 374 -8.49 -28.21 2.75
CA TYR A 374 -7.89 -28.43 1.44
C TYR A 374 -8.93 -28.99 0.46
N THR A 375 -9.03 -28.34 -0.69
CA THR A 375 -9.89 -28.76 -1.78
C THR A 375 -9.02 -29.21 -2.93
N THR A 376 -9.26 -30.41 -3.47
CA THR A 376 -8.73 -30.76 -4.80
C THR A 376 -9.51 -29.96 -5.84
N VAL A 377 -8.83 -29.02 -6.49
CA VAL A 377 -9.41 -28.16 -7.52
C VAL A 377 -9.57 -28.93 -8.84
N GLY A 378 -8.63 -29.81 -9.16
CA GLY A 378 -8.68 -30.67 -10.35
C GLY A 378 -7.31 -31.21 -10.75
N SER A 379 -7.25 -31.89 -11.89
CA SER A 379 -6.01 -32.37 -12.52
C SER A 379 -5.76 -31.67 -13.87
N GLY A 380 -4.57 -31.87 -14.46
CA GLY A 380 -4.19 -31.29 -15.75
C GLY A 380 -3.47 -29.93 -15.68
N PHE A 381 -3.07 -29.51 -14.47
CA PHE A 381 -2.28 -28.30 -14.24
C PHE A 381 -0.78 -28.55 -14.50
N SER A 382 -0.41 -28.74 -15.76
CA SER A 382 0.97 -29.04 -16.18
C SER A 382 1.81 -27.77 -16.33
N LEU A 383 2.02 -27.08 -15.21
CA LEU A 383 2.78 -25.83 -15.14
C LEU A 383 4.24 -26.09 -14.72
N THR A 384 5.19 -25.45 -15.40
CA THR A 384 6.60 -25.41 -15.02
C THR A 384 6.89 -24.40 -13.94
N GLU A 385 6.11 -23.32 -13.88
CA GLU A 385 6.16 -22.27 -12.86
C GLU A 385 4.75 -21.94 -12.38
N LEU A 386 4.60 -21.53 -11.11
CA LEU A 386 3.30 -21.22 -10.53
C LEU A 386 3.39 -19.92 -9.75
N THR A 387 2.54 -18.96 -10.11
CA THR A 387 2.36 -17.72 -9.38
C THR A 387 0.88 -17.33 -9.30
N SER A 388 0.56 -16.21 -8.65
CA SER A 388 -0.79 -15.71 -8.47
C SER A 388 -0.80 -14.20 -8.68
N PRO A 389 -1.57 -13.67 -9.65
CA PRO A 389 -1.75 -12.24 -9.81
C PRO A 389 -2.69 -11.64 -8.75
N GLY A 390 -3.33 -12.51 -7.97
CA GLY A 390 -4.26 -12.18 -6.92
C GLY A 390 -5.25 -13.33 -6.66
N PRO A 391 -6.11 -13.18 -5.65
CA PRO A 391 -7.15 -14.13 -5.26
C PRO A 391 -7.90 -14.81 -6.39
N GLY A 392 -8.18 -16.10 -6.15
CA GLY A 392 -8.94 -16.91 -7.09
C GLY A 392 -8.26 -17.08 -8.45
N ARG A 393 -7.04 -16.58 -8.65
CA ARG A 393 -6.29 -16.72 -9.89
C ARG A 393 -4.90 -17.24 -9.64
N ILE A 394 -4.51 -18.18 -10.48
CA ILE A 394 -3.15 -18.65 -10.58
C ILE A 394 -2.71 -18.51 -12.03
N LEU A 395 -1.42 -18.31 -12.22
CA LEU A 395 -0.82 -18.07 -13.52
C LEU A 395 0.52 -18.78 -13.57
N GLY A 396 0.90 -19.29 -14.72
CA GLY A 396 2.14 -20.06 -14.83
C GLY A 396 2.57 -20.29 -16.27
N THR A 397 3.79 -20.78 -16.43
CA THR A 397 4.32 -21.20 -17.72
C THR A 397 4.20 -22.70 -17.91
N THR A 398 4.29 -23.18 -19.15
CA THR A 398 4.41 -24.60 -19.47
C THR A 398 5.75 -24.92 -20.12
N SER A 399 6.10 -26.22 -20.19
CA SER A 399 7.28 -26.69 -20.93
C SER A 399 7.20 -26.40 -22.44
N ALA A 400 6.00 -26.18 -22.99
CA ALA A 400 5.79 -25.76 -24.37
C ALA A 400 6.00 -24.24 -24.56
N GLY A 401 6.29 -23.50 -23.48
CA GLY A 401 6.52 -22.05 -23.50
C GLY A 401 5.26 -21.22 -23.59
N TYR A 402 4.14 -21.72 -23.04
CA TYR A 402 2.87 -20.99 -22.98
C TYR A 402 2.81 -20.20 -21.68
N LEU A 403 2.05 -19.10 -21.68
CA LEU A 403 1.59 -18.44 -20.46
C LEU A 403 0.11 -18.77 -20.28
N ILE A 404 -0.23 -19.40 -19.16
CA ILE A 404 -1.59 -19.84 -18.86
C ILE A 404 -2.08 -19.18 -17.58
N SER A 405 -3.30 -18.65 -17.63
CA SER A 405 -4.04 -18.17 -16.46
C SER A 405 -5.18 -19.14 -16.16
N TYR A 406 -5.36 -19.47 -14.88
CA TYR A 406 -6.50 -20.23 -14.40
C TYR A 406 -7.33 -19.38 -13.45
N LYS A 407 -8.63 -19.30 -13.72
CA LYS A 407 -9.62 -18.83 -12.74
C LYS A 407 -10.06 -20.02 -11.90
N ILE A 408 -9.87 -19.94 -10.59
CA ILE A 408 -10.26 -20.97 -9.64
C ILE A 408 -11.58 -20.56 -9.00
N ASN A 409 -12.65 -21.22 -9.43
CA ASN A 409 -14.00 -21.04 -8.93
C ASN A 409 -14.39 -22.15 -7.91
N GLY A 410 -13.45 -22.72 -7.15
CA GLY A 410 -13.76 -23.75 -6.14
C GLY A 410 -13.53 -25.20 -6.60
N VAL A 411 -14.26 -26.16 -6.02
CA VAL A 411 -14.04 -27.61 -6.25
C VAL A 411 -14.40 -27.99 -7.69
N ASN A 412 -13.47 -28.57 -8.46
CA ASN A 412 -13.70 -28.98 -9.86
C ASN A 412 -14.29 -27.89 -10.78
N SER A 413 -14.18 -26.63 -10.38
CA SER A 413 -14.75 -25.49 -11.08
C SER A 413 -13.62 -24.50 -11.32
N TRP A 414 -13.03 -24.59 -12.51
CA TRP A 414 -11.96 -23.70 -12.95
C TRP A 414 -12.08 -23.48 -14.46
N SER A 415 -11.58 -22.33 -14.92
CA SER A 415 -11.44 -22.05 -16.34
C SER A 415 -9.99 -21.77 -16.67
N ARG A 416 -9.55 -22.20 -17.84
CA ARG A 416 -8.20 -21.99 -18.37
C ARG A 416 -8.27 -20.96 -19.50
N SER A 417 -7.36 -20.00 -19.44
CA SER A 417 -7.09 -19.04 -20.51
C SER A 417 -5.63 -19.15 -20.94
N ASP A 418 -5.41 -19.38 -22.22
CA ASP A 418 -4.07 -19.40 -22.81
C ASP A 418 -3.73 -17.98 -23.25
N LEU A 419 -3.07 -17.23 -22.37
CA LEU A 419 -2.70 -15.82 -22.59
C LEU A 419 -1.70 -15.71 -23.76
N TYR A 420 -0.69 -16.57 -23.74
CA TYR A 420 0.27 -16.71 -24.83
C TYR A 420 0.53 -18.19 -25.12
N THR A 421 0.65 -18.53 -26.40
CA THR A 421 0.91 -19.89 -26.88
C THR A 421 2.35 -20.11 -27.35
N SER A 422 3.25 -19.15 -27.11
CA SER A 422 4.69 -19.29 -27.31
C SER A 422 5.43 -18.11 -26.64
N GLY A 423 6.76 -18.14 -26.64
CA GLY A 423 7.60 -17.02 -26.18
C GLY A 423 7.82 -16.94 -24.67
N TRP A 424 7.18 -17.82 -23.89
CA TRP A 424 7.37 -17.95 -22.44
C TRP A 424 8.15 -19.22 -22.05
N GLY A 425 8.77 -19.88 -23.03
CA GLY A 425 9.70 -20.98 -22.79
C GLY A 425 11.09 -20.44 -22.44
N GLY A 426 11.76 -21.05 -21.47
CA GLY A 426 13.12 -20.69 -21.06
C GLY A 426 13.22 -19.64 -19.95
N SER A 427 12.12 -18.98 -19.57
CA SER A 427 12.07 -18.10 -18.40
C SER A 427 12.35 -18.92 -17.13
N GLY A 428 13.50 -18.71 -16.48
CA GLY A 428 13.94 -19.57 -15.36
C GLY A 428 12.99 -19.60 -14.16
N SER A 429 12.34 -18.49 -13.81
CA SER A 429 11.26 -18.44 -12.83
C SER A 429 10.27 -17.32 -13.15
N LEU A 430 8.99 -17.51 -12.84
CA LEU A 430 7.93 -16.51 -13.02
C LEU A 430 7.26 -16.24 -11.68
N VAL A 431 7.27 -14.97 -11.25
CA VAL A 431 6.55 -14.54 -10.06
C VAL A 431 5.67 -13.33 -10.35
N SER A 432 4.63 -13.19 -9.55
CA SER A 432 3.81 -12.00 -9.47
C SER A 432 3.68 -11.64 -8.00
N PRO A 433 3.98 -10.38 -7.63
CA PRO A 433 3.50 -9.84 -6.38
C PRO A 433 2.02 -9.43 -6.50
N GLY A 434 1.35 -9.60 -7.64
CA GLY A 434 -0.05 -9.21 -7.83
C GLY A 434 -0.23 -7.87 -8.55
N GLY A 435 -1.48 -7.39 -8.62
CA GLY A 435 -1.82 -6.10 -9.27
C GLY A 435 -1.44 -6.02 -10.75
N GLY A 436 -1.36 -7.18 -11.42
CA GLY A 436 -1.00 -7.30 -12.84
C GLY A 436 0.49 -7.15 -13.13
N LEU A 437 1.36 -7.11 -12.12
CA LEU A 437 2.82 -7.11 -12.34
C LEU A 437 3.34 -8.55 -12.42
N TYR A 438 4.03 -8.88 -13.51
CA TYR A 438 4.73 -10.16 -13.67
C TYR A 438 6.23 -9.93 -13.82
N LEU A 439 7.03 -10.73 -13.14
CA LEU A 439 8.48 -10.72 -13.21
C LEU A 439 8.98 -12.09 -13.64
N THR A 440 9.76 -12.12 -14.72
CA THR A 440 10.51 -13.32 -15.11
C THR A 440 11.98 -13.15 -14.77
N PHE A 441 12.52 -14.15 -14.08
CA PHE A 441 13.94 -14.27 -13.74
C PHE A 441 14.59 -15.24 -14.71
N ASP A 442 15.38 -14.71 -15.62
CA ASP A 442 16.18 -15.49 -16.55
C ASP A 442 17.63 -15.62 -16.02
N PRO A 443 18.13 -16.86 -15.84
CA PRO A 443 19.52 -17.15 -15.44
C PRO A 443 20.59 -16.48 -16.32
N ILE A 444 20.27 -16.22 -17.60
CA ILE A 444 21.17 -15.69 -18.62
C ILE A 444 20.86 -14.22 -18.89
N ASP A 445 19.59 -13.89 -19.13
CA ASP A 445 19.16 -12.60 -19.68
C ASP A 445 18.74 -11.57 -18.63
N GLY A 446 18.58 -11.96 -17.35
CA GLY A 446 18.31 -11.05 -16.24
C GLY A 446 16.84 -11.02 -15.84
N LEU A 447 16.30 -9.83 -15.55
CA LEU A 447 14.93 -9.63 -15.06
C LEU A 447 14.07 -8.95 -16.14
N THR A 448 12.97 -9.58 -16.55
CA THR A 448 11.97 -8.93 -17.41
C THR A 448 10.68 -8.67 -16.64
N ARG A 449 10.05 -7.51 -16.90
CA ARG A 449 8.83 -7.08 -16.22
C ARG A 449 7.71 -6.87 -17.21
N TYR A 450 6.52 -7.35 -16.86
CA TYR A 450 5.30 -7.23 -17.63
C TYR A 450 4.22 -6.57 -16.78
N ARG A 451 3.35 -5.81 -17.43
CA ARG A 451 2.15 -5.22 -16.84
C ARG A 451 0.93 -5.70 -17.60
N ASP A 452 0.05 -6.34 -16.87
CA ASP A 452 -1.31 -6.70 -17.23
C ASP A 452 -2.24 -5.66 -16.59
N ALA A 453 -3.02 -4.95 -17.40
CA ALA A 453 -3.88 -3.88 -16.87
C ALA A 453 -5.07 -4.47 -16.10
N ASN A 454 -5.52 -5.66 -16.48
CA ASN A 454 -6.58 -6.41 -15.85
C ASN A 454 -6.24 -7.92 -15.79
N PRO A 455 -5.49 -8.35 -14.76
CA PRO A 455 -5.11 -9.76 -14.61
C PRO A 455 -6.27 -10.72 -14.35
N PHE A 456 -7.51 -10.22 -14.33
CA PHE A 456 -8.73 -10.97 -14.03
C PHE A 456 -9.65 -11.18 -15.24
N ASP A 457 -9.38 -10.68 -16.44
CA ASP A 457 -10.19 -11.08 -17.61
C ASP A 457 -9.71 -12.40 -18.23
N GLY A 458 -8.44 -12.74 -18.07
CA GLY A 458 -7.86 -13.89 -18.75
C GLY A 458 -7.61 -13.61 -20.25
N GLU A 459 -7.41 -12.34 -20.60
CA GLU A 459 -7.02 -11.88 -21.93
C GLU A 459 -5.54 -11.47 -21.92
N SER A 460 -4.90 -11.46 -23.09
CA SER A 460 -3.50 -11.04 -23.23
C SER A 460 -3.33 -9.69 -23.92
N ALA A 461 -4.43 -9.07 -24.35
CA ALA A 461 -4.42 -7.85 -25.14
C ALA A 461 -3.84 -6.64 -24.39
N ASP A 462 -3.91 -6.65 -23.07
CA ASP A 462 -3.46 -5.60 -22.16
C ASP A 462 -2.19 -5.98 -21.39
N ILE A 463 -1.57 -7.12 -21.73
CA ILE A 463 -0.25 -7.51 -21.21
C ILE A 463 0.84 -6.84 -22.06
N THR A 464 1.65 -6.01 -21.40
CA THR A 464 2.72 -5.23 -22.02
C THR A 464 4.05 -5.44 -21.31
N VAL A 465 5.15 -5.48 -22.06
CA VAL A 465 6.49 -5.46 -21.48
C VAL A 465 6.79 -4.03 -21.04
N ILE A 466 7.08 -3.84 -19.75
CA ILE A 466 7.36 -2.51 -19.18
C ILE A 466 8.84 -2.27 -18.91
N GLY A 467 9.69 -3.29 -19.07
CA GLY A 467 11.13 -3.11 -19.15
C GLY A 467 11.93 -4.38 -18.83
N THR A 468 13.20 -4.35 -19.24
CA THR A 468 14.19 -5.40 -19.01
C THR A 468 15.39 -4.82 -18.26
N ASP A 469 15.82 -5.50 -17.20
CA ASP A 469 17.08 -5.20 -16.51
C ASP A 469 18.07 -6.35 -16.76
N SER A 470 19.08 -6.08 -17.58
CA SER A 470 19.99 -7.10 -18.13
C SER A 470 21.18 -7.42 -17.22
N ILE A 471 20.98 -7.52 -15.91
CA ILE A 471 22.05 -7.95 -14.99
C ILE A 471 22.29 -9.46 -15.15
N ARG A 472 23.01 -9.81 -16.22
CA ARG A 472 23.30 -11.19 -16.63
C ARG A 472 23.90 -12.01 -15.50
N GLY A 473 23.44 -13.25 -15.35
CA GLY A 473 23.99 -14.22 -14.40
C GLY A 473 23.60 -14.03 -12.94
N ARG A 474 22.91 -12.93 -12.56
CA ARG A 474 22.49 -12.67 -11.17
C ARG A 474 21.62 -13.78 -10.58
N TRP A 475 20.79 -14.40 -11.41
CA TRP A 475 19.77 -15.38 -11.02
C TRP A 475 20.18 -16.82 -11.34
N ARG A 476 21.44 -17.05 -11.74
CA ARG A 476 21.90 -18.30 -12.35
C ARG A 476 21.79 -19.54 -11.45
N TYR A 477 21.74 -19.35 -10.14
CA TYR A 477 21.72 -20.43 -9.15
C TYR A 477 20.49 -20.41 -8.24
N HIS A 478 19.51 -19.57 -8.56
CA HIS A 478 18.24 -19.54 -7.84
C HIS A 478 17.37 -20.71 -8.30
N GLN A 479 16.90 -21.53 -7.35
CA GLN A 479 16.09 -22.72 -7.64
C GLN A 479 14.61 -22.54 -7.30
N GLN A 480 14.33 -21.71 -6.30
CA GLN A 480 12.98 -21.39 -5.85
C GLN A 480 12.91 -19.88 -5.68
N VAL A 481 11.85 -19.27 -6.20
CA VAL A 481 11.64 -17.83 -6.10
C VAL A 481 10.16 -17.58 -5.83
N SER A 482 9.86 -16.73 -4.86
CA SER A 482 8.49 -16.38 -4.50
C SER A 482 8.41 -14.92 -4.11
N ALA A 483 7.59 -14.17 -4.83
CA ALA A 483 7.29 -12.79 -4.50
C ALA A 483 6.33 -12.72 -3.31
N ARG A 484 6.54 -11.75 -2.43
CA ARG A 484 5.54 -11.36 -1.45
C ARG A 484 4.32 -10.81 -2.19
N PRO A 485 3.11 -11.37 -2.01
CA PRO A 485 1.92 -10.85 -2.66
C PRO A 485 1.62 -9.45 -2.15
N TRP A 486 1.08 -8.59 -3.00
CA TRP A 486 0.48 -7.29 -2.76
C TRP A 486 -0.86 -7.56 -2.08
N VAL A 487 -0.85 -7.62 -0.75
CA VAL A 487 -2.12 -7.78 -0.03
C VAL A 487 -2.85 -6.44 -0.10
N GLY A 488 -3.93 -6.43 -0.87
CA GLY A 488 -4.88 -5.35 -0.84
C GLY A 488 -5.74 -5.50 0.40
N VAL A 489 -6.02 -4.40 1.08
CA VAL A 489 -7.08 -4.37 2.09
C VAL A 489 -8.43 -4.65 1.44
N VAL A 490 -9.31 -5.37 2.13
CA VAL A 490 -10.73 -5.39 1.77
C VAL A 490 -11.25 -3.96 1.96
N SER A 491 -11.56 -3.33 0.84
CA SER A 491 -11.98 -1.94 0.75
C SER A 491 -13.50 -1.88 0.87
N VAL A 492 -14.00 -1.35 1.97
CA VAL A 492 -15.44 -1.23 2.22
C VAL A 492 -15.82 0.24 2.28
N PHE A 493 -16.76 0.64 1.45
CA PHE A 493 -17.39 1.95 1.55
C PHE A 493 -18.69 1.83 2.33
N GLY A 494 -18.96 2.84 3.16
CA GLY A 494 -20.19 2.94 3.94
C GLY A 494 -20.83 4.31 3.77
N THR A 495 -22.15 4.39 3.93
CA THR A 495 -22.84 5.68 4.03
C THR A 495 -23.63 5.78 5.32
N ARG A 496 -23.53 6.94 5.96
CA ARG A 496 -24.29 7.29 7.15
C ARG A 496 -25.62 7.94 6.80
N PRO A 497 -26.61 7.89 7.72
CA PRO A 497 -27.90 8.57 7.52
C PRO A 497 -27.77 10.08 7.30
N ASP A 498 -26.71 10.72 7.80
CA ASP A 498 -26.40 12.14 7.59
C ASP A 498 -25.77 12.44 6.20
N GLY A 499 -25.62 11.40 5.38
CA GLY A 499 -25.03 11.48 4.04
C GLY A 499 -23.50 11.51 4.02
N ARG A 500 -22.80 11.37 5.16
CA ARG A 500 -21.33 11.21 5.12
C ARG A 500 -20.96 9.83 4.58
N LEU A 501 -19.93 9.81 3.74
CA LEU A 501 -19.29 8.59 3.26
C LEU A 501 -18.20 8.16 4.25
N SER A 502 -18.04 6.86 4.47
CA SER A 502 -16.88 6.26 5.12
C SER A 502 -16.13 5.32 4.19
N TYR A 503 -14.84 5.17 4.44
CA TYR A 503 -13.96 4.20 3.82
C TYR A 503 -13.31 3.38 4.94
N THR A 504 -13.47 2.06 4.89
CA THR A 504 -12.87 1.13 5.84
C THR A 504 -11.97 0.17 5.08
N ALA A 505 -10.68 0.23 5.38
CA ALA A 505 -9.68 -0.74 4.96
C ALA A 505 -9.62 -1.87 6.00
N VAL A 506 -9.85 -3.12 5.59
CA VAL A 506 -9.72 -4.31 6.46
C VAL A 506 -8.58 -5.18 5.97
N ASP A 507 -7.68 -5.54 6.89
CA ASP A 507 -6.66 -6.55 6.64
C ASP A 507 -7.32 -7.94 6.51
N PRO A 508 -7.18 -8.63 5.37
CA PRO A 508 -7.84 -9.91 5.10
C PRO A 508 -7.28 -11.09 5.91
N VAL A 509 -6.19 -10.92 6.66
CA VAL A 509 -5.55 -11.98 7.45
C VAL A 509 -5.71 -11.72 8.95
N THR A 510 -5.50 -10.48 9.39
CA THR A 510 -5.57 -10.13 10.82
C THR A 510 -6.96 -9.65 11.24
N GLY A 511 -7.78 -9.19 10.29
CA GLY A 511 -9.07 -8.53 10.55
C GLY A 511 -8.93 -7.11 11.10
N SER A 512 -7.71 -6.58 11.22
CA SER A 512 -7.48 -5.20 11.65
C SER A 512 -8.13 -4.24 10.67
N ARG A 513 -8.82 -3.22 11.17
CA ARG A 513 -9.50 -2.23 10.31
C ARG A 513 -9.09 -0.80 10.63
N ARG A 514 -9.06 0.04 9.59
CA ARG A 514 -8.93 1.48 9.68
C ARG A 514 -10.09 2.12 8.94
N THR A 515 -10.89 2.92 9.66
CA THR A 515 -12.05 3.62 9.11
C THR A 515 -11.77 5.12 9.06
N ILE A 516 -12.07 5.74 7.92
CA ILE A 516 -11.93 7.17 7.67
C ILE A 516 -13.30 7.70 7.24
N LEU A 517 -13.72 8.80 7.85
CA LEU A 517 -14.98 9.45 7.56
C LEU A 517 -14.73 10.72 6.74
N SER A 518 -15.56 10.96 5.74
CA SER A 518 -15.53 12.19 4.97
C SER A 518 -15.96 13.41 5.80
N ALA A 519 -15.37 14.56 5.48
CA ALA A 519 -15.76 15.84 6.06
C ALA A 519 -17.09 16.34 5.49
N GLY A 520 -17.28 16.20 4.17
CA GLY A 520 -18.49 16.58 3.44
C GLY A 520 -19.57 15.50 3.44
N THR A 521 -20.79 15.88 3.06
CA THR A 521 -21.92 14.96 2.88
C THR A 521 -22.23 14.78 1.39
N LEU A 522 -22.88 13.68 1.05
CA LEU A 522 -23.42 13.42 -0.28
C LEU A 522 -24.49 14.45 -0.69
N GLY A 523 -25.01 15.26 0.22
CA GLY A 523 -26.06 16.24 -0.06
C GLY A 523 -27.42 15.65 -0.43
N PHE A 524 -27.62 14.35 -0.18
CA PHE A 524 -28.89 13.63 -0.27
C PHE A 524 -28.87 12.47 0.73
N SER A 525 -30.04 11.93 1.07
CA SER A 525 -30.17 10.76 1.94
C SER A 525 -29.93 9.47 1.13
N PRO A 526 -28.85 8.72 1.39
CA PRO A 526 -28.55 7.49 0.66
C PRO A 526 -29.53 6.37 1.06
N LYS A 527 -29.93 5.55 0.09
CA LYS A 527 -30.83 4.40 0.26
C LYS A 527 -30.12 3.07 0.02
N ALA A 528 -29.32 2.98 -1.04
CA ALA A 528 -28.48 1.84 -1.35
C ALA A 528 -27.20 2.26 -2.08
N MET A 529 -26.18 1.40 -2.07
CA MET A 529 -24.88 1.68 -2.69
C MET A 529 -24.25 0.42 -3.28
N ALA A 530 -23.61 0.57 -4.43
CA ALA A 530 -22.68 -0.42 -4.99
C ALA A 530 -21.33 0.24 -5.28
N VAL A 531 -20.24 -0.36 -4.78
CA VAL A 531 -18.88 -0.02 -5.19
C VAL A 531 -18.60 -0.66 -6.54
N LEU A 532 -18.20 0.12 -7.53
CA LEU A 532 -17.81 -0.42 -8.84
C LEU A 532 -16.33 -0.81 -8.85
N ASN A 533 -15.47 0.05 -8.30
CA ASN A 533 -14.02 -0.10 -8.29
C ASN A 533 -13.40 0.76 -7.16
N ALA A 534 -12.10 1.07 -7.24
CA ALA A 534 -11.38 1.82 -6.22
C ALA A 534 -11.87 3.26 -6.04
N ASP A 535 -12.39 3.87 -7.10
CA ASP A 535 -12.67 5.31 -7.16
C ASP A 535 -14.09 5.66 -7.59
N THR A 536 -14.97 4.68 -7.79
CA THR A 536 -16.31 4.91 -8.34
C THR A 536 -17.37 4.13 -7.56
N LEU A 537 -18.37 4.85 -7.07
CA LEU A 537 -19.55 4.32 -6.40
C LEU A 537 -20.82 4.71 -7.16
N LEU A 538 -21.82 3.83 -7.13
CA LEU A 538 -23.20 4.15 -7.50
C LEU A 538 -24.07 4.17 -6.25
N VAL A 539 -24.79 5.27 -6.04
CA VAL A 539 -25.61 5.47 -4.83
C VAL A 539 -27.01 5.88 -5.23
N THR A 540 -28.02 5.18 -4.70
CA THR A 540 -29.42 5.61 -4.82
C THR A 540 -29.81 6.47 -3.65
N SER A 541 -30.68 7.44 -3.90
CA SER A 541 -31.26 8.29 -2.86
C SER A 541 -32.68 7.85 -2.50
N THR A 542 -33.18 8.32 -1.36
CA THR A 542 -34.53 7.99 -0.88
C THR A 542 -35.66 8.53 -1.77
N ASP A 543 -35.41 9.56 -2.57
CA ASP A 543 -36.31 10.11 -3.59
C ASP A 543 -36.19 9.41 -4.97
N GLY A 544 -35.39 8.33 -5.05
CA GLY A 544 -35.34 7.46 -6.22
C GLY A 544 -34.45 7.97 -7.35
N GLN A 545 -33.42 8.75 -7.05
CA GLN A 545 -32.38 9.15 -8.01
C GLN A 545 -31.16 8.23 -7.91
N LEU A 546 -30.42 8.09 -9.01
CA LEU A 546 -29.11 7.45 -9.05
C LEU A 546 -28.01 8.48 -9.22
N TYR A 547 -26.96 8.39 -8.39
CA TYR A 547 -25.77 9.23 -8.47
C TYR A 547 -24.53 8.39 -8.71
N ARG A 548 -23.55 8.95 -9.44
CA ARG A 548 -22.16 8.49 -9.40
C ARG A 548 -21.38 9.35 -8.41
N VAL A 549 -20.60 8.70 -7.57
CA VAL A 549 -19.69 9.34 -6.61
C VAL A 549 -18.27 8.89 -6.95
N ASP A 550 -17.42 9.85 -7.25
CA ASP A 550 -16.03 9.64 -7.65
C ASP A 550 -15.13 9.94 -6.44
N ILE A 551 -14.41 8.94 -5.94
CA ILE A 551 -13.49 9.09 -4.80
C ILE A 551 -12.20 9.74 -5.29
N THR A 552 -11.86 10.90 -4.72
CA THR A 552 -10.67 11.68 -5.07
C THR A 552 -9.53 11.47 -4.09
N GLY A 553 -9.80 10.90 -2.92
CA GLY A 553 -8.81 10.52 -1.91
C GLY A 553 -9.44 9.68 -0.82
N SER A 554 -8.70 8.73 -0.26
CA SER A 554 -9.17 7.81 0.79
C SER A 554 -8.70 8.20 2.20
N ASP A 555 -7.70 9.07 2.31
CA ASP A 555 -7.16 9.59 3.57
C ASP A 555 -6.46 10.96 3.40
N PRO A 556 -7.16 12.09 3.61
CA PRO A 556 -8.56 12.18 4.05
C PRO A 556 -9.54 11.67 2.98
N LEU A 557 -10.69 11.13 3.42
CA LEU A 557 -11.72 10.69 2.51
C LEU A 557 -12.40 11.90 1.84
N THR A 558 -12.14 12.06 0.54
CA THR A 558 -12.66 13.12 -0.31
C THR A 558 -13.31 12.52 -1.56
N PHE A 559 -14.34 13.18 -2.08
CA PHE A 559 -15.07 12.71 -3.23
C PHE A 559 -15.75 13.86 -3.96
N ASP A 560 -15.95 13.66 -5.26
CA ASP A 560 -16.86 14.44 -6.09
C ASP A 560 -18.12 13.62 -6.36
N LYS A 561 -19.24 14.29 -6.65
CA LYS A 561 -20.48 13.62 -7.07
C LYS A 561 -21.01 14.27 -8.34
N THR A 562 -21.62 13.45 -9.19
CA THR A 562 -22.35 13.97 -10.36
C THR A 562 -23.69 14.58 -9.94
N GLY A 563 -24.35 15.30 -10.84
CA GLY A 563 -25.81 15.42 -10.79
C GLY A 563 -26.49 14.03 -10.90
N PRO A 564 -27.81 13.93 -10.69
CA PRO A 564 -28.54 12.68 -10.89
C PRO A 564 -28.28 12.13 -12.30
N LEU A 565 -27.82 10.88 -12.39
CA LEU A 565 -27.69 10.19 -13.66
C LEU A 565 -29.07 9.86 -14.25
N SER A 566 -30.02 9.49 -13.39
CA SER A 566 -31.38 9.09 -13.78
C SER A 566 -32.31 8.99 -12.56
N GLY A 567 -33.62 9.15 -12.78
CA GLY A 567 -34.68 8.93 -11.79
C GLY A 567 -35.35 7.56 -11.90
N GLY A 568 -36.19 7.20 -10.93
CA GLY A 568 -36.90 5.91 -10.88
C GLY A 568 -36.08 4.76 -10.28
N TRP A 569 -34.95 5.06 -9.67
CA TRP A 569 -34.06 4.10 -9.01
C TRP A 569 -34.50 3.86 -7.56
N THR A 570 -35.63 3.18 -7.37
CA THR A 570 -36.22 2.92 -6.05
C THR A 570 -35.57 1.76 -5.27
N HIS A 571 -34.38 1.33 -5.68
CA HIS A 571 -33.68 0.19 -5.10
C HIS A 571 -33.33 0.41 -3.63
N ASP A 572 -33.74 -0.56 -2.81
CA ASP A 572 -33.43 -0.62 -1.37
C ASP A 572 -32.06 -1.26 -1.13
N ARG A 573 -31.53 -1.97 -2.14
CA ARG A 573 -30.26 -2.69 -2.11
C ARG A 573 -29.63 -2.65 -3.48
N LEU A 574 -28.31 -2.51 -3.54
CA LEU A 574 -27.51 -2.56 -4.76
C LEU A 574 -26.27 -3.40 -4.53
N ALA A 575 -25.85 -4.15 -5.55
CA ALA A 575 -24.60 -4.89 -5.55
C ALA A 575 -24.04 -4.98 -6.97
N TYR A 576 -22.73 -4.86 -7.11
CA TYR A 576 -22.03 -4.98 -8.39
C TYR A 576 -21.09 -6.19 -8.34
N ASP A 577 -21.11 -7.01 -9.40
CA ASP A 577 -20.37 -8.28 -9.42
C ASP A 577 -18.89 -8.15 -9.78
N GLY A 578 -18.41 -6.93 -10.05
CA GLY A 578 -17.07 -6.66 -10.54
C GLY A 578 -16.90 -6.90 -12.03
N ASN A 579 -17.89 -7.49 -12.71
CA ASN A 579 -17.81 -7.97 -14.09
C ASN A 579 -19.01 -7.49 -14.93
N GLY A 580 -19.29 -6.19 -14.82
CA GLY A 580 -20.26 -5.50 -15.67
C GLY A 580 -21.72 -5.74 -15.31
N SER A 581 -22.07 -6.52 -14.29
CA SER A 581 -23.47 -6.68 -13.86
C SER A 581 -23.75 -5.95 -12.55
N LEU A 582 -24.67 -4.98 -12.61
CA LEU A 582 -25.23 -4.33 -11.43
C LEU A 582 -26.60 -4.94 -11.11
N TYR A 583 -26.80 -5.31 -9.86
CA TYR A 583 -28.02 -5.89 -9.34
C TYR A 583 -28.67 -4.94 -8.35
N GLY A 584 -29.99 -4.89 -8.34
CA GLY A 584 -30.74 -4.14 -7.35
C GLY A 584 -32.07 -4.78 -7.00
N ILE A 585 -32.47 -4.66 -5.73
CA ILE A 585 -33.81 -5.05 -5.29
C ILE A 585 -34.63 -3.79 -5.07
N ALA A 586 -35.69 -3.63 -5.86
CA ALA A 586 -36.66 -2.55 -5.75
C ALA A 586 -37.93 -3.03 -5.06
N ASN A 587 -38.55 -2.15 -4.27
CA ASN A 587 -39.82 -2.41 -3.57
C ASN A 587 -39.79 -3.72 -2.76
N SER A 588 -38.66 -4.03 -2.13
CA SER A 588 -38.42 -5.23 -1.32
C SER A 588 -38.54 -6.61 -1.99
N ALA A 589 -38.89 -6.72 -3.29
CA ALA A 589 -39.09 -8.04 -3.92
C ALA A 589 -38.71 -8.13 -5.40
N THR A 590 -38.57 -7.00 -6.11
CA THR A 590 -38.27 -7.02 -7.55
C THR A 590 -36.78 -6.93 -7.79
N LEU A 591 -36.15 -8.05 -8.15
CA LEU A 591 -34.75 -8.08 -8.57
C LEU A 591 -34.63 -7.53 -10.01
N ARG A 592 -33.73 -6.57 -10.19
CA ARG A 592 -33.32 -6.02 -11.48
C ARG A 592 -31.83 -6.24 -11.70
N ARG A 593 -31.47 -6.50 -12.95
CA ARG A 593 -30.08 -6.57 -13.44
C ARG A 593 -29.87 -5.50 -14.50
N TYR A 594 -28.68 -4.89 -14.49
CA TYR A 594 -28.22 -3.89 -15.45
C TYR A 594 -26.83 -4.27 -15.94
N THR A 595 -26.46 -3.81 -17.13
CA THR A 595 -25.10 -3.91 -17.67
C THR A 595 -24.39 -2.57 -17.49
N VAL A 596 -23.22 -2.57 -16.85
CA VAL A 596 -22.32 -1.42 -16.70
C VAL A 596 -21.14 -1.61 -17.64
N THR A 597 -20.98 -0.73 -18.62
CA THR A 597 -19.99 -0.90 -19.71
C THR A 597 -18.70 -0.13 -19.51
N LYS A 598 -18.63 0.76 -18.50
CA LYS A 598 -17.45 1.59 -18.23
C LYS A 598 -17.15 1.69 -16.73
N PRO A 599 -15.87 1.90 -16.35
CA PRO A 599 -15.48 2.11 -14.94
C PRO A 599 -16.12 3.33 -14.28
N LYS A 600 -16.24 4.44 -15.02
CA LYS A 600 -16.93 5.68 -14.60
C LYS A 600 -18.18 5.91 -15.45
N PRO A 601 -19.25 5.14 -15.22
CA PRO A 601 -20.39 5.15 -16.11
C PRO A 601 -21.10 6.51 -16.10
N VAL A 602 -21.59 6.93 -17.26
CA VAL A 602 -22.74 7.83 -17.35
C VAL A 602 -24.01 6.99 -17.54
N TYR A 603 -25.19 7.62 -17.55
CA TYR A 603 -26.46 6.88 -17.69
C TYR A 603 -26.50 5.97 -18.94
N ALA A 604 -25.97 6.42 -20.07
CA ALA A 604 -25.91 5.64 -21.30
C ALA A 604 -25.03 4.38 -21.20
N ASP A 605 -24.12 4.32 -20.22
CA ASP A 605 -23.27 3.15 -19.96
C ASP A 605 -23.94 2.14 -19.01
N ILE A 606 -25.11 2.47 -18.46
CA ILE A 606 -25.94 1.60 -17.62
C ILE A 606 -27.14 1.14 -18.44
N THR A 607 -27.00 -0.02 -19.06
CA THR A 607 -27.92 -0.53 -20.08
C THR A 607 -28.61 -1.82 -19.64
N ASN A 608 -29.43 -2.41 -20.52
CA ASN A 608 -30.03 -3.74 -20.35
C ASN A 608 -30.79 -3.92 -19.03
N ALA A 609 -31.54 -2.90 -18.61
CA ALA A 609 -32.38 -2.96 -17.42
C ALA A 609 -33.40 -4.11 -17.54
N LYS A 610 -33.13 -5.21 -16.84
CA LYS A 610 -33.91 -6.44 -16.92
C LYS A 610 -34.47 -6.82 -15.57
N THR A 611 -35.79 -6.99 -15.51
CA THR A 611 -36.45 -7.60 -14.34
C THR A 611 -36.20 -9.11 -14.38
N ILE A 612 -35.68 -9.65 -13.29
CA ILE A 612 -35.48 -11.10 -13.15
C ILE A 612 -36.75 -11.71 -12.58
N THR A 613 -37.41 -12.55 -13.36
CA THR A 613 -38.68 -13.18 -12.96
C THR A 613 -38.45 -14.17 -11.82
N GLY A 614 -39.11 -13.95 -10.68
CA GLY A 614 -39.01 -14.79 -9.49
C GLY A 614 -39.49 -14.03 -8.25
N ASN A 615 -39.71 -14.74 -7.13
CA ASN A 615 -40.08 -14.12 -5.86
C ASN A 615 -38.84 -13.93 -4.97
N PHE A 616 -38.04 -12.90 -5.28
CA PHE A 616 -36.79 -12.60 -4.57
C PHE A 616 -37.08 -11.86 -3.26
N THR A 617 -37.48 -12.60 -2.21
CA THR A 617 -37.76 -12.07 -0.86
C THR A 617 -36.50 -11.89 0.00
N LEU A 618 -35.45 -11.33 -0.61
CA LEU A 618 -34.15 -11.18 0.05
C LEU A 618 -34.11 -9.91 0.92
N THR A 619 -33.77 -10.08 2.19
CA THR A 619 -33.60 -9.01 3.18
C THR A 619 -32.22 -8.35 3.11
N SER A 620 -31.27 -8.94 2.39
CA SER A 620 -29.93 -8.39 2.10
C SER A 620 -29.49 -8.75 0.68
N LEU A 621 -28.45 -8.09 0.16
CA LEU A 621 -27.92 -8.35 -1.18
C LEU A 621 -26.41 -8.09 -1.24
N ALA A 622 -25.65 -9.07 -1.71
CA ALA A 622 -24.25 -8.94 -2.10
C ALA A 622 -24.03 -9.63 -3.45
N ALA A 623 -22.92 -9.31 -4.13
CA ALA A 623 -22.52 -9.95 -5.38
C ALA A 623 -21.09 -10.51 -5.23
N PRO A 624 -20.93 -11.79 -4.82
CA PRO A 624 -19.62 -12.36 -4.51
C PRO A 624 -18.78 -12.70 -5.75
N GLY A 625 -19.32 -12.51 -6.97
CA GLY A 625 -18.58 -12.71 -8.21
C GLY A 625 -19.49 -12.67 -9.44
N PRO A 626 -18.91 -12.84 -10.65
CA PRO A 626 -19.60 -12.63 -11.91
C PRO A 626 -20.90 -13.42 -12.02
N GLY A 627 -21.99 -12.73 -12.34
CA GLY A 627 -23.31 -13.34 -12.51
C GLY A 627 -23.94 -13.83 -11.19
N ARG A 628 -23.31 -13.64 -10.03
CA ARG A 628 -23.73 -14.24 -8.76
C ARG A 628 -24.20 -13.19 -7.78
N ILE A 629 -25.29 -13.53 -7.09
CA ILE A 629 -25.77 -12.75 -5.94
C ILE A 629 -26.00 -13.66 -4.74
N LEU A 630 -25.83 -13.08 -3.56
CA LEU A 630 -26.01 -13.70 -2.26
C LEU A 630 -27.01 -12.85 -1.47
N GLY A 631 -27.95 -13.48 -0.78
CA GLY A 631 -28.95 -12.75 0.00
C GLY A 631 -29.49 -13.58 1.15
N THR A 632 -29.92 -12.88 2.19
CA THR A 632 -30.58 -13.49 3.35
C THR A 632 -32.10 -13.43 3.21
N THR A 633 -32.81 -14.33 3.87
CA THR A 633 -34.28 -14.28 3.98
C THR A 633 -34.70 -13.85 5.38
N SER A 634 -35.96 -13.41 5.53
CA SER A 634 -36.57 -13.14 6.84
C SER A 634 -36.63 -14.36 7.76
N THR A 635 -36.60 -15.58 7.18
CA THR A 635 -36.54 -16.84 7.92
C THR A 635 -35.11 -17.23 8.33
N GLY A 636 -34.11 -16.41 7.99
CA GLY A 636 -32.73 -16.60 8.41
C GLY A 636 -31.90 -17.53 7.55
N LYS A 637 -32.34 -17.79 6.32
CA LYS A 637 -31.57 -18.57 5.33
C LYS A 637 -30.58 -17.69 4.59
N LEU A 638 -29.52 -18.30 4.06
CA LEU A 638 -28.59 -17.73 3.10
C LEU A 638 -28.77 -18.41 1.75
N LEU A 639 -29.11 -17.63 0.72
CA LEU A 639 -29.34 -18.10 -0.64
C LEU A 639 -28.29 -17.54 -1.58
N MET A 640 -27.76 -18.38 -2.46
CA MET A 640 -26.93 -17.97 -3.60
C MET A 640 -27.70 -18.19 -4.90
N TYR A 641 -27.62 -17.21 -5.80
CA TYR A 641 -28.18 -17.30 -7.14
C TYR A 641 -27.08 -17.13 -8.19
N LEU A 642 -27.16 -17.91 -9.27
CA LEU A 642 -26.39 -17.70 -10.49
C LEU A 642 -27.36 -17.20 -11.56
N ILE A 643 -27.09 -16.03 -12.12
CA ILE A 643 -27.93 -15.32 -13.07
C ILE A 643 -27.14 -15.06 -14.35
N ASP A 644 -27.59 -15.61 -15.47
CA ASP A 644 -26.92 -15.45 -16.75
C ASP A 644 -27.24 -14.10 -17.43
N ALA A 645 -26.62 -13.85 -18.59
CA ALA A 645 -26.85 -12.64 -19.36
C ALA A 645 -28.31 -12.49 -19.84
N ALA A 646 -28.98 -13.62 -20.06
CA ALA A 646 -30.39 -13.71 -20.45
C ALA A 646 -31.35 -13.62 -19.24
N GLY A 647 -30.85 -13.42 -18.02
CA GLY A 647 -31.67 -13.34 -16.80
C GLY A 647 -32.30 -14.67 -16.37
N THR A 648 -31.87 -15.79 -16.95
CA THR A 648 -32.15 -17.13 -16.42
C THR A 648 -31.36 -17.32 -15.13
N TRP A 649 -31.92 -18.03 -14.16
CA TRP A 649 -31.25 -18.21 -12.89
C TRP A 649 -31.42 -19.61 -12.30
N THR A 650 -30.42 -20.00 -11.50
CA THR A 650 -30.47 -21.14 -10.57
C THR A 650 -30.23 -20.63 -9.15
N ALA A 651 -30.71 -21.37 -8.14
CA ALA A 651 -30.54 -21.01 -6.74
C ALA A 651 -30.05 -22.19 -5.92
N ALA A 652 -29.27 -21.89 -4.88
CA ALA A 652 -28.82 -22.84 -3.88
C ALA A 652 -29.03 -22.25 -2.47
N GLU A 653 -29.51 -23.09 -1.56
CA GLU A 653 -29.51 -22.78 -0.13
C GLU A 653 -28.16 -23.17 0.46
N ILE A 654 -27.37 -22.16 0.81
CA ILE A 654 -26.00 -22.33 1.35
C ILE A 654 -25.96 -22.01 2.85
N GLY A 655 -27.08 -21.68 3.47
CA GLY A 655 -27.18 -21.54 4.92
C GLY A 655 -28.61 -21.74 5.38
N ALA A 656 -28.85 -22.77 6.20
CA ALA A 656 -30.19 -23.13 6.63
C ALA A 656 -30.76 -22.21 7.73
N SER A 657 -29.89 -21.60 8.56
CA SER A 657 -30.27 -20.73 9.67
C SER A 657 -29.11 -19.83 10.11
N GLY A 658 -29.35 -18.91 11.06
CA GLY A 658 -28.31 -18.06 11.65
C GLY A 658 -28.03 -16.75 10.92
N TRP A 659 -28.85 -16.41 9.91
CA TRP A 659 -28.72 -15.18 9.11
C TRP A 659 -29.88 -14.19 9.28
N ALA A 660 -30.85 -14.48 10.16
CA ALA A 660 -32.08 -13.68 10.31
C ALA A 660 -31.84 -12.26 10.83
N ASP A 661 -30.74 -12.05 11.56
CA ASP A 661 -30.33 -10.78 12.16
C ASP A 661 -29.55 -9.88 11.19
N THR A 662 -29.38 -10.31 9.94
CA THR A 662 -28.60 -9.61 8.93
C THR A 662 -29.32 -8.34 8.46
N THR A 663 -28.76 -7.19 8.81
CA THR A 663 -29.22 -5.87 8.35
C THR A 663 -28.56 -5.44 7.05
N SER A 664 -27.32 -5.87 6.81
CA SER A 664 -26.60 -5.63 5.58
C SER A 664 -25.65 -6.81 5.33
N LEU A 665 -25.42 -7.09 4.06
CA LEU A 665 -24.55 -8.17 3.61
C LEU A 665 -23.71 -7.61 2.48
N PHE A 666 -22.40 -7.80 2.55
CA PHE A 666 -21.49 -7.40 1.51
C PHE A 666 -20.38 -8.43 1.35
N SER A 667 -19.78 -8.46 0.17
CA SER A 667 -18.70 -9.38 -0.15
C SER A 667 -17.76 -8.67 -1.11
N PRO A 668 -16.44 -8.68 -0.87
CA PRO A 668 -15.50 -8.35 -1.92
C PRO A 668 -15.45 -9.47 -2.97
N GLY A 669 -15.89 -10.68 -2.66
CA GLY A 669 -15.71 -11.88 -3.47
C GLY A 669 -14.69 -12.83 -2.83
N GLY A 670 -14.23 -13.82 -3.60
CA GLY A 670 -13.24 -14.80 -3.10
C GLY A 670 -13.74 -15.67 -1.93
N GLY A 671 -15.07 -15.73 -1.72
CA GLY A 671 -15.71 -16.48 -0.64
C GLY A 671 -15.81 -15.76 0.70
N LEU A 672 -15.35 -14.50 0.77
CA LEU A 672 -15.53 -13.68 1.96
C LEU A 672 -16.93 -13.09 2.01
N TYR A 673 -17.72 -13.46 3.01
CA TYR A 673 -19.06 -12.93 3.26
C TYR A 673 -19.08 -12.16 4.58
N HIS A 674 -19.50 -10.90 4.53
CA HIS A 674 -19.59 -10.05 5.71
C HIS A 674 -21.06 -9.73 6.00
N LYS A 675 -21.54 -10.16 7.16
CA LYS A 675 -22.88 -9.80 7.63
C LYS A 675 -22.80 -8.74 8.72
N ARG A 676 -23.58 -7.67 8.56
CA ARG A 676 -23.78 -6.65 9.58
C ARG A 676 -25.09 -6.92 10.31
N VAL A 677 -25.06 -6.90 11.64
CA VAL A 677 -26.24 -7.08 12.48
C VAL A 677 -26.77 -5.74 13.03
N ALA A 678 -27.94 -5.76 13.67
CA ALA A 678 -28.60 -4.55 14.18
C ALA A 678 -27.75 -3.75 15.19
N SER A 679 -26.88 -4.42 15.97
CA SER A 679 -25.93 -3.75 16.88
C SER A 679 -24.85 -2.94 16.17
N GLY A 680 -24.75 -3.04 14.84
CA GLY A 680 -23.69 -2.40 14.04
C GLY A 680 -22.36 -3.15 14.05
N GLN A 681 -22.35 -4.39 14.57
CA GLN A 681 -21.22 -5.31 14.44
C GLN A 681 -21.24 -6.00 13.07
N VAL A 682 -20.05 -6.32 12.55
CA VAL A 682 -19.88 -7.13 11.34
C VAL A 682 -19.21 -8.46 11.70
N PHE A 683 -19.79 -9.55 11.23
CA PHE A 683 -19.22 -10.90 11.31
C PHE A 683 -18.78 -11.32 9.92
N THR A 684 -17.57 -11.87 9.84
CA THR A 684 -16.99 -12.35 8.59
C THR A 684 -17.05 -13.87 8.56
N TYR A 685 -17.40 -14.39 7.39
CA TYR A 685 -17.43 -15.81 7.07
C TYR A 685 -16.58 -16.02 5.82
N LEU A 686 -15.92 -17.17 5.77
CA LEU A 686 -15.25 -17.65 4.58
C LEU A 686 -15.95 -18.90 4.12
N ASP A 687 -16.47 -18.84 2.91
CA ASP A 687 -16.83 -19.98 2.09
C ASP A 687 -15.57 -20.41 1.35
N ALA A 688 -15.05 -21.59 1.68
CA ALA A 688 -13.85 -22.06 1.03
C ALA A 688 -14.12 -22.26 -0.46
N SER A 689 -15.29 -22.74 -0.86
CA SER A 689 -15.63 -23.12 -2.25
C SER A 689 -16.80 -22.32 -2.80
N PRO A 690 -16.69 -20.98 -2.91
CA PRO A 690 -17.84 -20.07 -3.02
C PRO A 690 -18.64 -20.12 -4.31
N PHE A 691 -18.31 -21.02 -5.23
CA PHE A 691 -19.01 -21.15 -6.49
C PHE A 691 -19.58 -22.54 -6.76
N ASP A 692 -19.46 -23.47 -5.81
CA ASP A 692 -19.96 -24.85 -5.94
C ASP A 692 -21.46 -25.01 -5.61
N GLY A 693 -22.09 -23.97 -5.03
CA GLY A 693 -23.51 -24.03 -4.64
C GLY A 693 -23.75 -24.74 -3.30
N ASN A 694 -22.70 -25.00 -2.52
CA ASN A 694 -22.76 -25.69 -1.25
C ASN A 694 -22.28 -24.75 -0.13
N GLY A 695 -22.97 -24.78 1.01
CA GLY A 695 -22.60 -23.96 2.17
C GLY A 695 -21.88 -24.71 3.29
N SER A 696 -21.59 -26.01 3.10
CA SER A 696 -21.06 -26.88 4.16
C SER A 696 -19.65 -26.47 4.65
N ASP A 697 -18.91 -25.72 3.85
CA ASP A 697 -17.58 -25.20 4.15
C ASP A 697 -17.58 -23.71 4.49
N ILE A 698 -18.75 -23.09 4.68
CA ILE A 698 -18.87 -21.74 5.24
C ILE A 698 -18.54 -21.77 6.73
N LYS A 699 -17.45 -21.08 7.11
CA LYS A 699 -16.99 -21.00 8.50
C LYS A 699 -16.78 -19.56 8.94
N PRO A 700 -16.95 -19.24 10.24
CA PRO A 700 -16.52 -17.96 10.79
C PRO A 700 -15.04 -17.72 10.46
N HIS A 701 -14.72 -16.51 10.01
CA HIS A 701 -13.39 -16.10 9.59
C HIS A 701 -13.08 -14.72 10.16
N LEU A 702 -11.82 -14.43 10.52
CA LEU A 702 -11.38 -13.13 11.04
C LEU A 702 -12.23 -12.58 12.20
N ALA A 703 -12.18 -13.23 13.36
CA ALA A 703 -12.94 -12.81 14.54
C ALA A 703 -12.71 -11.33 14.97
N ASN A 704 -11.56 -10.75 14.60
CA ASN A 704 -11.18 -9.37 14.95
C ASN A 704 -11.91 -8.27 14.16
N VAL A 705 -12.66 -8.61 13.09
CA VAL A 705 -13.51 -7.64 12.37
C VAL A 705 -14.77 -7.29 13.17
N ASN A 706 -15.11 -8.12 14.17
CA ASN A 706 -16.30 -8.00 15.03
C ASN A 706 -16.21 -6.81 15.99
N SER A 707 -16.42 -5.62 15.45
CA SER A 707 -16.39 -4.35 16.18
C SER A 707 -17.57 -3.48 15.74
N THR A 708 -18.07 -2.64 16.65
CA THR A 708 -19.19 -1.73 16.41
C THR A 708 -18.79 -0.55 15.52
N GLY A 709 -19.73 0.28 15.08
CA GLY A 709 -19.42 1.51 14.33
C GLY A 709 -19.34 1.35 12.81
N TRP A 710 -19.76 0.20 12.27
CA TRP A 710 -20.00 0.04 10.84
C TRP A 710 -21.28 0.78 10.41
N ASP A 711 -21.20 1.47 9.29
CA ASP A 711 -22.32 2.18 8.68
C ASP A 711 -23.46 1.23 8.29
N PRO A 712 -24.72 1.71 8.22
CA PRO A 712 -25.88 0.87 7.90
C PRO A 712 -25.89 0.40 6.43
N ILE A 713 -25.46 1.24 5.51
CA ILE A 713 -25.34 0.91 4.08
C ILE A 713 -23.86 0.64 3.83
N LEU A 714 -23.53 -0.57 3.39
CA LEU A 714 -22.17 -1.03 3.17
C LEU A 714 -22.07 -1.68 1.81
N SER A 715 -20.96 -1.47 1.13
CA SER A 715 -20.60 -2.17 -0.08
C SER A 715 -19.08 -2.33 -0.14
N ALA A 716 -18.62 -3.53 -0.46
CA ALA A 716 -17.19 -3.79 -0.64
C ALA A 716 -16.83 -3.65 -2.11
N ARG A 717 -15.61 -3.17 -2.35
CA ARG A 717 -15.01 -3.20 -3.68
C ARG A 717 -14.94 -4.65 -4.17
N PRO A 718 -15.53 -4.98 -5.33
CA PRO A 718 -15.44 -6.32 -5.87
C PRO A 718 -14.00 -6.72 -6.17
N TYR A 719 -13.77 -8.01 -6.07
CA TYR A 719 -12.47 -8.65 -6.19
C TYR A 719 -11.96 -8.59 -7.64
N ASP A 720 -12.87 -8.83 -8.59
CA ASP A 720 -12.63 -8.83 -10.04
C ASP A 720 -12.81 -7.41 -10.67
N SER A 721 -12.85 -6.31 -9.90
CA SER A 721 -13.18 -4.97 -10.45
C SER A 721 -12.05 -4.32 -11.29
N TRP A 722 -12.40 -3.81 -12.48
CA TRP A 722 -11.57 -2.99 -13.41
C TRP A 722 -11.07 -1.63 -12.85
N PRO A 723 -9.91 -1.15 -13.34
CA PRO A 723 -8.56 -1.57 -12.98
C PRO A 723 -8.06 -0.85 -11.71
N ASP A 724 -7.37 -1.58 -10.86
CA ASP A 724 -6.58 -1.05 -9.75
C ASP A 724 -5.11 -0.95 -10.16
N SER A 725 -4.72 0.15 -10.80
CA SER A 725 -3.31 0.49 -11.04
C SER A 725 -2.60 1.02 -9.78
N THR A 726 -3.32 1.11 -8.66
CA THR A 726 -2.90 1.79 -7.42
C THR A 726 -2.46 0.83 -6.31
N ARG A 727 -2.59 -0.50 -6.49
CA ARG A 727 -1.98 -1.51 -5.61
C ARG A 727 -0.46 -1.46 -5.73
N ARG A 728 0.17 -0.48 -5.11
CA ARG A 728 1.57 -0.55 -4.69
C ARG A 728 1.54 -0.59 -3.17
N TRP A 729 2.16 -1.64 -2.61
CA TRP A 729 2.29 -1.86 -1.17
C TRP A 729 2.60 -0.62 -0.41
#